data_AF-A0AA42MUV2-F1
#
_entry.id   AF-A0AA42MUV2-F1
#
_cell.length_a   1.000
_cell.length_b   1.000
_cell.length_c   1.000
_cell.angle_alpha   90.00
_cell.angle_beta   90.00
_cell.angle_gamma   90.00
#
_symmetry.space_group_name_H-M   'P 1'
#
loop_
_entity.id
_entity.type
_entity.pdbx_description
1 polymer ?
#
loop_
_entity_poly.entity_id
_entity_poly.type
_entity_poly.pdbx_seq_one_letter_code
_entity_poly.pdbx_strand_id
1 'polypeptide(L)'
;MEKNDKLKQYQSLAIQLRQVVPSIQQLYHEQAAFLSTLNVQNVLSVDAKQQRIQILNHCFHIQFYTPTEQAELCVPQFIYQGHYAEALEEFCLHDIVFLVGDQSPQHSLYLRNKVKQLRQLILQQVFVLFDGPSRVQTILTEIRQTQSELFQQLCQQVEFNTDDPTSERSLLAELQRLCNLDVDQAEDILPLQSLMNSYDELCCSANQFLEPHVYRIIQTAFPERFSLQELMDHTHDIHLLYPHAKEQSHMLGFVRLMHRDLWTSHDLLAKRHFLKAETKLWQKKVAKLPIFDESRTVNWLFKQKAVVTDWVSQNIQHSSIRVAVTALSYLDTQSYHPEIIVTTLKYFQHVAARLFIQSCYEHALQQHWFELEANQHVVLKNRRQDMDDQRIAISPSILYLDEWLELLRRVVEQQPEWGKRVYTKLSRVMQAYIQHLDKIAQKLPEDLVIYFSEDKQQHRDFYLQLKQHKLHIESFRQLFYLNRPPLRVSVFDAYVRDYLPEHFETQKEVLKNVTWKSLFHQAVQWHDQLHSQELLAELKRKLGYVSWQPISHEAYYFIESWVLEELKDMDRIIAESRRFQHCLAASFAERIIVREYAAFHMSHTDAQRHLTLGCHYIAGQLLFDQLEYPNNQKALPDDVVVAEQFIAMLNQTQ
;
A
#
# COMPACT_ATOMS: atom_id res chain seq x y z
N MET A 1 -2.58 39.05 -24.51
CA MET A 1 -3.66 40.01 -24.83
C MET A 1 -4.45 39.56 -26.06
N GLU A 2 -3.82 39.36 -27.22
CA GLU A 2 -4.50 38.96 -28.47
C GLU A 2 -5.43 37.73 -28.37
N LYS A 3 -5.08 36.72 -27.55
CA LYS A 3 -5.91 35.50 -27.38
C LYS A 3 -7.24 35.77 -26.67
N ASN A 4 -7.28 36.70 -25.71
CA ASN A 4 -8.51 37.09 -25.01
C ASN A 4 -9.38 38.02 -25.85
N ASP A 5 -8.76 38.88 -26.66
CA ASP A 5 -9.50 39.81 -27.53
C ASP A 5 -10.19 39.08 -28.68
N LYS A 6 -9.53 38.08 -29.29
CA LYS A 6 -10.16 37.18 -30.27
C LYS A 6 -11.33 36.38 -29.69
N LEU A 7 -11.22 35.95 -28.44
CA LEU A 7 -12.27 35.16 -27.77
C LEU A 7 -13.52 36.02 -27.48
N LYS A 8 -13.33 37.28 -27.08
CA LYS A 8 -14.43 38.25 -26.92
C LYS A 8 -15.10 38.61 -28.24
N GLN A 9 -14.32 38.82 -29.30
CA GLN A 9 -14.85 39.08 -30.65
C GLN A 9 -15.68 37.90 -31.14
N TYR A 10 -15.20 36.68 -30.93
CA TYR A 10 -15.92 35.45 -31.25
C TYR A 10 -17.25 35.34 -30.49
N GLN A 11 -17.25 35.54 -29.17
CA GLN A 11 -18.47 35.50 -28.35
C GLN A 11 -19.47 36.57 -28.78
N SER A 12 -19.02 37.77 -29.13
CA SER A 12 -19.89 38.85 -29.60
C SER A 12 -20.56 38.50 -30.93
N LEU A 13 -19.82 37.90 -31.88
CA LEU A 13 -20.34 37.47 -33.18
C LEU A 13 -21.35 36.32 -33.02
N ALA A 14 -21.08 35.35 -32.15
CA ALA A 14 -22.01 34.25 -31.85
C ALA A 14 -23.32 34.75 -31.22
N ILE A 15 -23.26 35.75 -30.34
CA ILE A 15 -24.47 36.38 -29.77
C ILE A 15 -25.26 37.11 -30.85
N GLN A 16 -24.58 37.87 -31.70
CA GLN A 16 -25.22 38.65 -32.77
C GLN A 16 -25.90 37.73 -33.80
N LEU A 17 -25.23 36.66 -34.23
CA LEU A 17 -25.80 35.65 -35.12
C LEU A 17 -27.04 34.97 -34.50
N ARG A 18 -27.00 34.63 -33.22
CA ARG A 18 -28.14 34.04 -32.50
C ARG A 18 -29.36 34.96 -32.39
N GLN A 19 -29.15 36.28 -32.32
CA GLN A 19 -30.24 37.25 -32.20
C GLN A 19 -30.92 37.54 -33.55
N VAL A 20 -30.17 37.46 -34.64
CA VAL A 20 -30.61 37.94 -35.96
C VAL A 20 -31.02 36.81 -36.90
N VAL A 21 -30.46 35.60 -36.73
CA VAL A 21 -30.72 34.45 -37.61
C VAL A 21 -31.61 33.42 -36.88
N PRO A 22 -32.91 33.30 -37.26
CA PRO A 22 -33.86 32.41 -36.58
C PRO A 22 -33.43 30.95 -36.51
N SER A 23 -32.82 30.43 -37.58
CA SER A 23 -32.38 29.03 -37.65
C SER A 23 -31.24 28.71 -36.68
N ILE A 24 -30.34 29.68 -36.41
CA ILE A 24 -29.30 29.56 -35.37
C ILE A 24 -29.95 29.60 -33.98
N GLN A 25 -30.92 30.49 -33.76
CA GLN A 25 -31.65 30.58 -32.50
C GLN A 25 -32.39 29.28 -32.16
N GLN A 26 -33.02 28.67 -33.16
CA GLN A 26 -33.72 27.39 -33.01
C GLN A 26 -32.74 26.26 -32.66
N LEU A 27 -31.66 26.11 -33.42
CA LEU A 27 -30.62 25.10 -33.18
C LEU A 27 -29.99 25.26 -31.79
N TYR A 28 -29.81 26.50 -31.32
CA TYR A 28 -29.33 26.77 -29.97
C TYR A 28 -30.34 26.33 -28.88
N HIS A 29 -31.63 26.65 -29.03
CA HIS A 29 -32.66 26.27 -28.06
C HIS A 29 -32.82 24.76 -27.94
N GLU A 30 -32.75 24.03 -29.06
CA GLU A 30 -32.83 22.57 -29.09
C GLU A 30 -31.65 21.93 -28.33
N GLN A 31 -30.42 22.41 -28.57
CA GLN A 31 -29.24 21.95 -27.83
C GLN A 31 -29.33 22.28 -26.34
N ALA A 32 -29.69 23.52 -25.98
CA ALA A 32 -29.79 23.96 -24.58
C ALA A 32 -30.90 23.21 -23.83
N ALA A 33 -32.05 22.97 -24.47
CA ALA A 33 -33.14 22.19 -23.90
C ALA A 33 -32.69 20.75 -23.60
N PHE A 34 -31.98 20.10 -24.53
CA PHE A 34 -31.44 18.76 -24.27
C PHE A 34 -30.45 18.74 -23.11
N LEU A 35 -29.46 19.66 -23.10
CA LEU A 35 -28.48 19.72 -22.02
C LEU A 35 -29.14 19.99 -20.68
N SER A 36 -30.24 20.77 -20.62
CA SER A 36 -30.98 21.00 -19.37
C SER A 36 -31.64 19.73 -18.79
N THR A 37 -31.83 18.69 -19.62
CA THR A 37 -32.26 17.38 -19.13
C THR A 37 -31.12 16.59 -18.50
N LEU A 38 -29.87 16.98 -18.75
CA LEU A 38 -28.69 16.33 -18.20
C LEU A 38 -28.44 16.77 -16.76
N ASN A 39 -28.05 15.80 -15.94
CA ASN A 39 -27.59 15.98 -14.59
C ASN A 39 -26.50 14.92 -14.31
N VAL A 40 -25.90 15.00 -13.13
CA VAL A 40 -24.80 14.12 -12.71
C VAL A 40 -25.16 12.63 -12.82
N GLN A 41 -26.44 12.28 -12.63
CA GLN A 41 -26.93 10.90 -12.58
C GLN A 41 -27.25 10.31 -13.95
N ASN A 42 -27.37 11.12 -15.01
CA ASN A 42 -27.69 10.62 -16.36
C ASN A 42 -26.63 10.97 -17.42
N VAL A 43 -25.59 11.74 -17.06
CA VAL A 43 -24.46 12.02 -17.96
C VAL A 43 -23.51 10.83 -18.04
N LEU A 44 -23.13 10.27 -16.90
CA LEU A 44 -22.39 9.01 -16.78
C LEU A 44 -23.10 8.18 -15.71
N SER A 45 -23.70 7.05 -16.12
CA SER A 45 -24.40 6.17 -15.20
C SER A 45 -24.10 4.70 -15.48
N VAL A 46 -24.11 3.89 -14.43
CA VAL A 46 -23.93 2.45 -14.52
C VAL A 46 -25.24 1.76 -14.18
N ASP A 47 -25.75 0.96 -15.10
CA ASP A 47 -26.88 0.08 -14.85
C ASP A 47 -26.33 -1.33 -14.60
N ALA A 48 -26.12 -1.63 -13.31
CA ALA A 48 -25.57 -2.90 -12.86
C ALA A 48 -26.48 -4.10 -13.18
N LYS A 49 -27.79 -3.89 -13.34
CA LYS A 49 -28.73 -4.99 -13.64
C LYS A 49 -28.62 -5.42 -15.09
N GLN A 50 -28.43 -4.46 -16.00
CA GLN A 50 -28.28 -4.72 -17.43
C GLN A 50 -26.81 -4.82 -17.86
N GLN A 51 -25.84 -4.69 -16.93
CA GLN A 51 -24.41 -4.71 -17.24
C GLN A 51 -24.06 -3.73 -18.37
N ARG A 52 -24.45 -2.46 -18.18
CA ARG A 52 -24.20 -1.41 -19.17
C ARG A 52 -23.73 -0.12 -18.54
N ILE A 53 -22.85 0.58 -19.25
CA ILE A 53 -22.51 1.98 -18.98
C ILE A 53 -23.38 2.83 -19.91
N GLN A 54 -24.03 3.84 -19.37
CA GLN A 54 -24.90 4.74 -20.12
C GLN A 54 -24.35 6.15 -20.05
N ILE A 55 -24.37 6.82 -21.19
CA ILE A 55 -23.75 8.11 -21.41
C ILE A 55 -24.76 9.01 -22.11
N LEU A 56 -24.83 10.27 -21.69
CA LEU A 56 -25.70 11.30 -22.29
C LEU A 56 -27.18 10.92 -22.33
N ASN A 57 -27.77 10.67 -21.17
CA ASN A 57 -29.19 10.34 -21.03
C ASN A 57 -29.61 9.17 -21.94
N HIS A 58 -28.77 8.13 -21.95
CA HIS A 58 -28.93 6.89 -22.72
C HIS A 58 -28.69 7.01 -24.23
N CYS A 59 -28.34 8.18 -24.77
CA CYS A 59 -28.02 8.35 -26.20
C CYS A 59 -26.84 7.49 -26.67
N PHE A 60 -25.89 7.21 -25.78
CA PHE A 60 -24.80 6.28 -25.98
C PHE A 60 -24.77 5.28 -24.83
N HIS A 61 -24.58 4.00 -25.13
CA HIS A 61 -24.35 3.00 -24.10
C HIS A 61 -23.34 1.96 -24.55
N ILE A 62 -22.65 1.40 -23.57
CA ILE A 62 -21.70 0.31 -23.76
C ILE A 62 -22.29 -0.90 -23.07
N GLN A 63 -22.61 -1.93 -23.85
CA GLN A 63 -23.17 -3.17 -23.35
C GLN A 63 -22.05 -4.17 -23.07
N PHE A 64 -22.09 -4.78 -21.90
CA PHE A 64 -21.15 -5.84 -21.52
C PHE A 64 -21.84 -7.21 -21.60
N TYR A 65 -21.08 -8.20 -22.06
CA TYR A 65 -21.56 -9.58 -22.24
C TYR A 65 -20.67 -10.57 -21.51
N THR A 66 -21.23 -11.74 -21.21
CA THR A 66 -20.43 -12.85 -20.68
C THR A 66 -19.73 -13.61 -21.82
N PRO A 67 -18.54 -14.20 -21.59
CA PRO A 67 -17.83 -15.02 -22.60
C PRO A 67 -18.62 -16.22 -23.14
N THR A 68 -19.73 -16.58 -22.49
CA THR A 68 -20.64 -17.65 -22.92
C THR A 68 -21.75 -17.17 -23.87
N GLU A 69 -22.04 -15.87 -23.88
CA GLU A 69 -23.13 -15.27 -24.66
C GLU A 69 -22.64 -14.76 -26.02
N GLN A 70 -21.48 -14.10 -26.04
CA GLN A 70 -20.92 -13.47 -27.23
C GLN A 70 -19.40 -13.61 -27.28
N ALA A 71 -18.84 -13.52 -28.48
CA ALA A 71 -17.38 -13.49 -28.68
C ALA A 71 -16.77 -12.16 -28.25
N GLU A 72 -17.52 -11.06 -28.32
CA GLU A 72 -17.11 -9.73 -27.88
C GLU A 72 -17.68 -9.46 -26.48
N LEU A 73 -16.84 -8.93 -25.57
CA LEU A 73 -17.22 -8.69 -24.18
C LEU A 73 -17.81 -7.29 -23.94
N CYS A 74 -17.58 -6.37 -24.87
CA CYS A 74 -17.88 -4.96 -24.74
C CYS A 74 -18.27 -4.43 -26.13
N VAL A 75 -19.51 -3.96 -26.27
CA VAL A 75 -20.04 -3.45 -27.55
C VAL A 75 -20.59 -2.03 -27.34
N PRO A 76 -19.97 -1.00 -27.96
CA PRO A 76 -20.51 0.35 -27.96
C PRO A 76 -21.72 0.46 -28.89
N GLN A 77 -22.78 1.14 -28.44
CA GLN A 77 -24.03 1.30 -29.19
C GLN A 77 -24.57 2.74 -29.07
N PHE A 78 -24.82 3.36 -30.22
CA PHE A 78 -25.45 4.68 -30.32
C PHE A 78 -26.93 4.55 -30.72
N ILE A 79 -27.79 5.36 -30.10
CA ILE A 79 -29.22 5.41 -30.47
C ILE A 79 -29.42 5.98 -31.89
N TYR A 80 -28.51 6.85 -32.35
CA TYR A 80 -28.59 7.50 -33.66
C TYR A 80 -27.58 6.89 -34.63
N GLN A 81 -28.05 6.40 -35.78
CA GLN A 81 -27.19 5.85 -36.84
C GLN A 81 -26.52 6.99 -37.63
N GLY A 82 -25.19 7.10 -37.57
CA GLY A 82 -24.40 8.11 -38.29
C GLY A 82 -22.90 8.02 -37.99
N HIS A 83 -22.07 8.61 -38.86
CA HIS A 83 -20.60 8.56 -38.76
C HIS A 83 -20.08 9.63 -37.78
N TYR A 84 -19.74 9.17 -36.55
CA TYR A 84 -18.74 9.70 -35.59
C TYR A 84 -19.21 10.78 -34.57
N ALA A 85 -19.55 10.50 -33.30
CA ALA A 85 -19.37 9.36 -32.37
C ALA A 85 -17.92 8.92 -32.03
N GLU A 86 -16.97 8.98 -32.98
CA GLU A 86 -15.62 8.41 -32.80
C GLU A 86 -14.87 9.02 -31.64
N ALA A 87 -14.84 10.36 -31.49
CA ALA A 87 -14.05 10.97 -30.44
C ALA A 87 -14.62 10.68 -29.03
N LEU A 88 -15.94 10.55 -28.90
CA LEU A 88 -16.58 10.18 -27.64
C LEU A 88 -16.42 8.69 -27.35
N GLU A 89 -16.55 7.84 -28.37
CA GLU A 89 -16.29 6.41 -28.30
C GLU A 89 -14.83 6.14 -27.94
N GLU A 90 -13.88 6.74 -28.66
CA GLU A 90 -12.44 6.67 -28.41
C GLU A 90 -12.11 7.14 -26.99
N PHE A 91 -12.71 8.25 -26.54
CA PHE A 91 -12.57 8.69 -25.16
C PHE A 91 -13.05 7.64 -24.17
N CYS A 92 -14.20 7.02 -24.41
CA CYS A 92 -14.74 6.00 -23.51
C CYS A 92 -13.92 4.70 -23.53
N LEU A 93 -13.39 4.32 -24.68
CA LEU A 93 -12.62 3.10 -24.85
C LEU A 93 -11.17 3.22 -24.36
N HIS A 94 -10.53 4.37 -24.60
CA HIS A 94 -9.10 4.58 -24.36
C HIS A 94 -8.80 5.52 -23.19
N ASP A 95 -9.55 6.61 -23.04
CA ASP A 95 -9.24 7.66 -22.06
C ASP A 95 -9.86 7.44 -20.68
N ILE A 96 -10.95 6.68 -20.59
CA ILE A 96 -11.52 6.27 -19.30
C ILE A 96 -10.72 5.08 -18.78
N VAL A 97 -10.12 5.28 -17.61
CA VAL A 97 -9.32 4.28 -16.92
C VAL A 97 -10.07 3.81 -15.69
N PHE A 98 -10.30 2.50 -15.61
CA PHE A 98 -10.99 1.84 -14.51
C PHE A 98 -9.98 1.31 -13.50
N LEU A 99 -10.17 1.66 -12.22
CA LEU A 99 -9.29 1.29 -11.11
C LEU A 99 -9.72 -0.04 -10.50
N VAL A 100 -8.77 -0.95 -10.38
CA VAL A 100 -9.01 -2.34 -9.97
C VAL A 100 -8.21 -2.72 -8.72
N GLY A 101 -6.99 -2.20 -8.59
CA GLY A 101 -6.11 -2.38 -7.44
C GLY A 101 -6.23 -1.24 -6.44
N ASP A 102 -5.30 -0.28 -6.54
CA ASP A 102 -5.33 0.92 -5.69
C ASP A 102 -6.46 1.85 -6.13
N GLN A 103 -7.48 1.96 -5.27
CA GLN A 103 -8.60 2.88 -5.43
C GLN A 103 -8.41 4.12 -4.53
N SER A 104 -7.18 4.61 -4.44
CA SER A 104 -6.89 5.90 -3.85
C SER A 104 -7.53 7.04 -4.65
N PRO A 105 -7.92 8.15 -4.01
CA PRO A 105 -8.52 9.29 -4.71
C PRO A 105 -7.60 9.80 -5.83
N GLN A 106 -8.16 9.93 -7.04
CA GLN A 106 -7.40 10.45 -8.18
C GLN A 106 -7.04 11.93 -7.99
N HIS A 107 -5.88 12.34 -8.54
CA HIS A 107 -5.40 13.70 -8.41
C HIS A 107 -6.38 14.71 -9.05
N SER A 108 -6.72 15.78 -8.34
CA SER A 108 -7.76 16.74 -8.74
C SER A 108 -7.50 17.40 -10.09
N LEU A 109 -6.24 17.72 -10.42
CA LEU A 109 -5.88 18.27 -11.74
C LEU A 109 -6.11 17.29 -12.88
N TYR A 110 -5.87 15.99 -12.66
CA TYR A 110 -6.09 14.95 -13.67
C TYR A 110 -7.59 14.83 -13.97
N LEU A 111 -8.41 14.66 -12.93
CA LEU A 111 -9.87 14.62 -13.04
C LEU A 111 -10.40 15.86 -13.75
N ARG A 112 -9.92 17.05 -13.35
CA ARG A 112 -10.34 18.33 -13.97
C ARG A 112 -10.04 18.37 -15.46
N ASN A 113 -8.88 17.88 -15.89
CA ASN A 113 -8.50 17.88 -17.31
C ASN A 113 -9.35 16.89 -18.12
N LYS A 114 -9.52 15.66 -17.63
CA LYS A 114 -10.34 14.63 -18.29
C LYS A 114 -11.81 15.05 -18.38
N VAL A 115 -12.33 15.65 -17.33
CA VAL A 115 -13.72 16.13 -17.29
C VAL A 115 -13.94 17.32 -18.20
N LYS A 116 -12.96 18.22 -18.35
CA LYS A 116 -13.02 19.30 -19.37
C LYS A 116 -13.06 18.75 -20.79
N GLN A 117 -12.23 17.75 -21.09
CA GLN A 117 -12.21 17.06 -22.37
C GLN A 117 -13.56 16.38 -22.63
N LEU A 118 -14.06 15.60 -21.67
CA LEU A 118 -15.37 14.95 -21.76
C LEU A 118 -16.50 15.96 -21.99
N ARG A 119 -16.53 17.06 -21.22
CA ARG A 119 -17.56 18.11 -21.38
C ARG A 119 -17.53 18.70 -22.79
N GLN A 120 -16.36 18.93 -23.36
CA GLN A 120 -16.23 19.42 -24.74
C GLN A 120 -16.77 18.39 -25.76
N LEU A 121 -16.43 17.11 -25.59
CA LEU A 121 -16.93 16.03 -26.45
C LEU A 121 -18.46 15.88 -26.37
N ILE A 122 -19.02 16.01 -25.17
CA ILE A 122 -20.46 16.00 -24.94
C ILE A 122 -21.14 17.13 -25.71
N LEU A 123 -20.64 18.36 -25.64
CA LEU A 123 -21.21 19.50 -26.36
C LEU A 123 -21.15 19.29 -27.88
N GLN A 124 -20.03 18.78 -28.39
CA GLN A 124 -19.87 18.42 -29.81
C GLN A 124 -20.86 17.32 -30.22
N GLN A 125 -21.07 16.30 -29.39
CA GLN A 125 -22.01 15.22 -29.68
C GLN A 125 -23.47 15.71 -29.67
N VAL A 126 -23.82 16.63 -28.75
CA VAL A 126 -25.15 17.26 -28.72
C VAL A 126 -25.40 18.10 -29.97
N PHE A 127 -24.38 18.80 -30.48
CA PHE A 127 -24.49 19.50 -31.76
C PHE A 127 -24.79 18.55 -32.93
N VAL A 128 -24.16 17.38 -32.97
CA VAL A 128 -24.39 16.35 -33.99
C VAL A 128 -25.78 15.70 -33.84
N LEU A 129 -26.25 15.46 -32.61
CA LEU A 129 -27.58 14.90 -32.31
C LEU A 129 -28.73 15.68 -32.96
N PHE A 130 -28.59 16.99 -33.14
CA PHE A 130 -29.58 17.87 -33.77
C PHE A 130 -29.28 18.19 -35.25
N ASP A 131 -28.51 17.32 -35.91
CA ASP A 131 -28.11 17.45 -37.32
C ASP A 131 -27.41 18.80 -37.61
N GLY A 132 -26.64 19.30 -36.62
CA GLY A 132 -25.95 20.58 -36.68
C GLY A 132 -25.11 20.76 -37.96
N PRO A 133 -24.24 19.80 -38.34
CA PRO A 133 -23.41 19.93 -39.54
C PRO A 133 -24.20 20.17 -40.83
N SER A 134 -25.29 19.42 -41.06
CA SER A 134 -26.13 19.59 -42.24
C SER A 134 -26.89 20.92 -42.21
N ARG A 135 -27.40 21.30 -41.04
CA ARG A 135 -28.13 22.57 -40.84
C ARG A 135 -27.25 23.80 -41.00
N VAL A 136 -25.96 23.72 -40.68
CA VAL A 136 -25.02 24.85 -40.87
C VAL A 136 -24.93 25.25 -42.34
N GLN A 137 -25.04 24.30 -43.26
CA GLN A 137 -25.01 24.58 -44.69
C GLN A 137 -26.26 25.36 -45.15
N THR A 138 -27.43 25.02 -44.58
CA THR A 138 -28.67 25.78 -44.77
C THR A 138 -28.59 27.17 -44.14
N ILE A 139 -28.04 27.28 -42.93
CA ILE A 139 -27.84 28.55 -42.21
C ILE A 139 -26.89 29.46 -42.98
N LEU A 140 -25.80 28.95 -43.54
CA LEU A 140 -24.87 29.74 -44.35
C LEU A 140 -25.57 30.34 -45.57
N THR A 141 -26.45 29.57 -46.20
CA THR A 141 -27.25 30.03 -47.34
C THR A 141 -28.24 31.12 -46.93
N GLU A 142 -28.91 30.95 -45.78
CA GLU A 142 -29.81 31.94 -45.19
C GLU A 142 -29.08 33.26 -44.89
N ILE A 143 -27.91 33.20 -44.23
CA ILE A 143 -27.08 34.37 -43.93
C ILE A 143 -26.65 35.09 -45.21
N ARG A 144 -26.18 34.35 -46.22
CA ARG A 144 -25.77 34.92 -47.51
C ARG A 144 -26.92 35.65 -48.22
N GLN A 145 -28.17 35.20 -48.06
CA GLN A 145 -29.35 35.79 -48.72
C GLN A 145 -29.98 36.94 -47.93
N THR A 146 -29.99 36.85 -46.59
CA THR A 146 -30.78 37.74 -45.73
C THR A 146 -29.94 38.71 -44.91
N GLN A 147 -28.66 38.44 -44.69
CA GLN A 147 -27.78 39.17 -43.76
C GLN A 147 -26.40 39.41 -44.36
N SER A 148 -26.31 40.31 -45.35
CA SER A 148 -25.08 40.58 -46.11
C SER A 148 -23.91 41.13 -45.28
N GLU A 149 -24.18 41.97 -44.27
CA GLU A 149 -23.14 42.51 -43.38
C GLU A 149 -22.52 41.43 -42.49
N LEU A 150 -23.35 40.54 -41.93
CA LEU A 150 -22.89 39.41 -41.12
C LEU A 150 -22.13 38.38 -41.97
N PHE A 151 -22.56 38.15 -43.21
CA PHE A 151 -21.81 37.32 -44.16
C PHE A 151 -20.42 37.91 -44.44
N GLN A 152 -20.31 39.22 -44.67
CA GLN A 152 -19.02 39.88 -44.87
C GLN A 152 -18.11 39.77 -43.63
N GLN A 153 -18.66 39.92 -42.43
CA GLN A 153 -17.90 39.74 -41.18
C GLN A 153 -17.38 38.31 -41.02
N LEU A 154 -18.19 37.30 -41.35
CA LEU A 154 -17.75 35.90 -41.38
C LEU A 154 -16.63 35.68 -42.40
N CYS A 155 -16.78 36.21 -43.62
CA CYS A 155 -15.75 36.13 -44.66
C CYS A 155 -14.42 36.77 -44.24
N GLN A 156 -14.46 37.89 -43.51
CA GLN A 156 -13.26 38.56 -43.00
C GLN A 156 -12.54 37.74 -41.93
N GLN A 157 -13.24 36.95 -41.13
CA GLN A 157 -12.61 36.14 -40.07
C GLN A 157 -11.80 34.96 -40.60
N VAL A 158 -12.17 34.41 -41.76
CA VAL A 158 -11.51 33.26 -42.39
C VAL A 158 -10.71 33.62 -43.65
N GLU A 159 -10.49 34.91 -43.92
CA GLU A 159 -9.79 35.39 -45.12
C GLU A 159 -10.36 34.78 -46.42
N PHE A 160 -11.70 34.76 -46.51
CA PHE A 160 -12.42 34.01 -47.53
C PHE A 160 -12.10 34.47 -48.97
N ASN A 161 -11.64 33.54 -49.80
CA ASN A 161 -11.39 33.74 -51.23
C ASN A 161 -12.42 32.96 -52.08
N THR A 162 -13.10 33.66 -52.99
CA THR A 162 -14.13 33.07 -53.87
C THR A 162 -13.60 32.04 -54.86
N ASP A 163 -12.30 32.07 -55.18
CA ASP A 163 -11.67 31.17 -56.15
C ASP A 163 -11.08 29.90 -55.50
N ASP A 164 -11.11 29.80 -54.17
CA ASP A 164 -10.52 28.69 -53.41
C ASP A 164 -11.60 27.84 -52.71
N PRO A 165 -11.82 26.58 -53.13
CA PRO A 165 -12.80 25.69 -52.50
C PRO A 165 -12.46 25.36 -51.03
N THR A 166 -11.23 25.59 -50.57
CA THR A 166 -10.87 25.43 -49.15
C THR A 166 -11.38 26.59 -48.27
N SER A 167 -11.64 27.76 -48.86
CA SER A 167 -12.21 28.91 -48.15
C SER A 167 -13.66 28.64 -47.73
N GLU A 168 -14.45 27.94 -48.55
CA GLU A 168 -15.84 27.56 -48.21
C GLU A 168 -15.90 26.52 -47.10
N ARG A 169 -14.96 25.57 -47.08
CA ARG A 169 -14.79 24.62 -45.97
C ARG A 169 -14.42 25.34 -44.67
N SER A 170 -13.51 26.30 -44.74
CA SER A 170 -13.06 27.07 -43.58
C SER A 170 -14.19 27.94 -43.01
N LEU A 171 -15.02 28.52 -43.88
CA LEU A 171 -16.16 29.33 -43.49
C LEU A 171 -17.29 28.50 -42.87
N LEU A 172 -17.55 27.29 -43.41
CA LEU A 172 -18.44 26.32 -42.79
C LEU A 172 -17.94 25.87 -41.42
N ALA A 173 -16.63 25.60 -41.28
CA ALA A 173 -16.03 25.22 -40.01
C ALA A 173 -16.13 26.34 -38.95
N GLU A 174 -15.91 27.59 -39.34
CA GLU A 174 -16.05 28.74 -38.44
C GLU A 174 -17.52 28.97 -38.04
N LEU A 175 -18.46 28.84 -38.98
CA LEU A 175 -19.89 28.94 -38.67
C LEU A 175 -20.37 27.78 -37.79
N GLN A 176 -19.87 26.56 -38.01
CA GLN A 176 -20.11 25.42 -37.12
C GLN A 176 -19.62 25.73 -35.70
N ARG A 177 -18.43 26.32 -35.57
CA ARG A 177 -17.88 26.75 -34.27
C ARG A 177 -18.87 27.69 -33.58
N LEU A 178 -19.30 28.75 -34.27
CA LEU A 178 -20.21 29.78 -33.77
C LEU A 178 -21.62 29.29 -33.41
N CYS A 179 -22.10 28.23 -34.08
CA CYS A 179 -23.39 27.60 -33.80
C CYS A 179 -23.34 26.60 -32.62
N ASN A 180 -22.15 26.17 -32.21
CA ASN A 180 -21.98 25.24 -31.09
C ASN A 180 -22.10 25.99 -29.74
N LEU A 181 -22.56 25.31 -28.71
CA LEU A 181 -22.64 25.87 -27.36
C LEU A 181 -21.24 26.10 -26.79
N ASP A 182 -21.00 27.33 -26.31
CA ASP A 182 -19.73 27.67 -25.66
C ASP A 182 -19.56 26.95 -24.32
N VAL A 183 -18.31 26.60 -24.02
CA VAL A 183 -17.90 25.91 -22.79
C VAL A 183 -18.24 26.72 -21.53
N ASP A 184 -18.28 28.04 -21.62
CA ASP A 184 -18.65 28.95 -20.52
C ASP A 184 -20.16 28.91 -20.24
N GLN A 185 -21.00 28.81 -21.28
CA GLN A 185 -22.46 28.65 -21.14
C GLN A 185 -22.83 27.25 -20.62
N ALA A 186 -21.95 26.27 -20.84
CA ALA A 186 -22.11 24.92 -20.31
C ALA A 186 -21.76 24.79 -18.82
N GLU A 187 -21.15 25.80 -18.17
CA GLU A 187 -20.86 25.74 -16.73
C GLU A 187 -22.13 25.79 -15.86
N ASP A 188 -23.16 26.48 -16.34
CA ASP A 188 -24.48 26.54 -15.70
C ASP A 188 -25.28 25.23 -15.84
N ILE A 189 -24.98 24.43 -16.87
CA ILE A 189 -25.76 23.23 -17.21
C ILE A 189 -25.04 21.94 -16.79
N LEU A 190 -23.71 21.88 -16.97
CA LEU A 190 -22.83 20.77 -16.59
C LEU A 190 -21.68 21.29 -15.70
N PRO A 191 -21.92 21.45 -14.38
CA PRO A 191 -20.93 21.94 -13.45
C PRO A 191 -19.73 21.01 -13.36
N LEU A 192 -18.53 21.58 -13.48
CA LEU A 192 -17.28 20.82 -13.56
C LEU A 192 -17.05 19.93 -12.34
N GLN A 193 -17.32 20.44 -11.14
CA GLN A 193 -17.12 19.71 -9.89
C GLN A 193 -18.02 18.48 -9.79
N SER A 194 -19.27 18.60 -10.20
CA SER A 194 -20.22 17.49 -10.15
C SER A 194 -19.87 16.40 -11.15
N LEU A 195 -19.43 16.79 -12.35
CA LEU A 195 -18.97 15.85 -13.37
C LEU A 195 -17.64 15.18 -12.98
N MET A 196 -16.75 15.87 -12.23
CA MET A 196 -15.55 15.25 -11.64
C MET A 196 -15.89 14.11 -10.68
N ASN A 197 -16.88 14.32 -9.81
CA ASN A 197 -17.29 13.27 -8.87
C ASN A 197 -17.87 12.05 -9.61
N SER A 198 -18.75 12.29 -10.59
CA SER A 198 -19.36 11.23 -11.40
C SER A 198 -18.34 10.46 -12.24
N TYR A 199 -17.36 11.15 -12.84
CA TYR A 199 -16.27 10.51 -13.56
C TYR A 199 -15.40 9.65 -12.63
N ASP A 200 -15.05 10.16 -11.44
CA ASP A 200 -14.26 9.40 -10.47
C ASP A 200 -15.00 8.19 -9.90
N GLU A 201 -16.32 8.28 -9.72
CA GLU A 201 -17.19 7.15 -9.38
C GLU A 201 -17.20 6.09 -10.49
N LEU A 202 -17.34 6.50 -11.75
CA LEU A 202 -17.29 5.60 -12.91
C LEU A 202 -15.94 4.88 -13.01
N CYS A 203 -14.82 5.57 -12.77
CA CYS A 203 -13.50 4.93 -12.73
C CYS A 203 -13.41 3.80 -11.70
N CYS A 204 -14.21 3.81 -10.62
CA CYS A 204 -14.20 2.79 -9.58
C CYS A 204 -15.34 1.76 -9.71
N SER A 205 -16.16 1.81 -10.76
CA SER A 205 -17.38 1.02 -10.88
C SER A 205 -17.24 -0.26 -11.72
N ALA A 206 -16.03 -0.71 -12.04
CA ALA A 206 -15.79 -1.87 -12.89
C ALA A 206 -16.50 -3.14 -12.40
N ASN A 207 -16.57 -3.34 -11.08
CA ASN A 207 -17.28 -4.44 -10.44
C ASN A 207 -18.81 -4.37 -10.55
N GLN A 208 -19.37 -3.24 -10.98
CA GLN A 208 -20.81 -3.04 -11.11
C GLN A 208 -21.34 -3.42 -12.48
N PHE A 209 -20.54 -3.23 -13.55
CA PHE A 209 -20.97 -3.54 -14.92
C PHE A 209 -20.34 -4.80 -15.51
N LEU A 210 -19.17 -5.25 -15.02
CA LEU A 210 -18.61 -6.52 -15.44
C LEU A 210 -19.24 -7.69 -14.68
N GLU A 211 -19.36 -8.83 -15.35
CA GLU A 211 -19.71 -10.09 -14.69
C GLU A 211 -18.63 -10.47 -13.66
N PRO A 212 -19.00 -10.98 -12.47
CA PRO A 212 -18.05 -11.25 -11.38
C PRO A 212 -16.80 -12.07 -11.74
N HIS A 213 -16.93 -13.12 -12.56
CA HIS A 213 -15.78 -13.93 -13.00
C HIS A 213 -14.93 -13.22 -14.06
N VAL A 214 -15.54 -12.43 -14.95
CA VAL A 214 -14.81 -11.55 -15.87
C VAL A 214 -14.04 -10.48 -15.10
N TYR A 215 -14.71 -9.79 -14.17
CA TYR A 215 -14.06 -8.81 -13.29
C TYR A 215 -12.90 -9.44 -12.53
N ARG A 216 -13.08 -10.67 -12.02
CA ARG A 216 -12.02 -11.41 -11.35
C ARG A 216 -10.80 -11.68 -12.24
N ILE A 217 -11.01 -12.02 -13.52
CA ILE A 217 -9.91 -12.19 -14.49
C ILE A 217 -9.18 -10.86 -14.71
N ILE A 218 -9.92 -9.77 -14.84
CA ILE A 218 -9.33 -8.43 -14.96
C ILE A 218 -8.53 -8.06 -13.71
N GLN A 219 -9.04 -8.34 -12.51
CA GLN A 219 -8.31 -8.14 -11.25
C GLN A 219 -6.96 -8.87 -11.19
N THR A 220 -6.85 -10.05 -11.78
CA THR A 220 -5.59 -10.82 -11.77
C THR A 220 -4.65 -10.44 -12.90
N ALA A 221 -5.19 -10.05 -14.06
CA ALA A 221 -4.43 -9.68 -15.25
C ALA A 221 -3.91 -8.23 -15.19
N PHE A 222 -4.70 -7.31 -14.64
CA PHE A 222 -4.44 -5.88 -14.56
C PHE A 222 -4.38 -5.43 -13.09
N PRO A 223 -3.18 -5.40 -12.47
CA PRO A 223 -3.06 -5.21 -11.03
C PRO A 223 -3.54 -3.85 -10.51
N GLU A 224 -3.44 -2.80 -11.33
CA GLU A 224 -3.76 -1.44 -10.91
C GLU A 224 -5.03 -0.91 -11.59
N ARG A 225 -5.05 -0.94 -12.92
CA ARG A 225 -6.08 -0.30 -13.74
C ARG A 225 -6.14 -0.88 -15.15
N PHE A 226 -7.24 -0.64 -15.85
CA PHE A 226 -7.41 -1.02 -17.25
C PHE A 226 -8.29 -0.01 -18.03
N SER A 227 -8.21 0.00 -19.35
CA SER A 227 -9.16 0.66 -20.25
C SER A 227 -10.10 -0.35 -20.93
N LEU A 228 -11.21 0.10 -21.51
CA LEU A 228 -12.09 -0.83 -22.25
C LEU A 228 -11.42 -1.35 -23.51
N GLN A 229 -10.51 -0.60 -24.11
CA GLN A 229 -9.71 -1.09 -25.23
C GLN A 229 -8.83 -2.27 -24.79
N GLU A 230 -8.16 -2.19 -23.64
CA GLU A 230 -7.38 -3.30 -23.11
C GLU A 230 -8.26 -4.52 -22.80
N LEU A 231 -9.49 -4.30 -22.30
CA LEU A 231 -10.48 -5.37 -22.14
C LEU A 231 -10.79 -6.06 -23.47
N MET A 232 -10.97 -5.30 -24.55
CA MET A 232 -11.21 -5.82 -25.89
C MET A 232 -10.01 -6.58 -26.44
N ASP A 233 -8.79 -6.03 -26.30
CA ASP A 233 -7.55 -6.65 -26.79
C ASP A 233 -7.27 -8.00 -26.08
N HIS A 234 -7.65 -8.11 -24.81
CA HIS A 234 -7.48 -9.33 -24.00
C HIS A 234 -8.71 -10.27 -24.01
N THR A 235 -9.69 -10.03 -24.89
CA THR A 235 -10.91 -10.84 -24.98
C THR A 235 -10.61 -12.34 -25.10
N HIS A 236 -9.64 -12.73 -25.94
CA HIS A 236 -9.28 -14.14 -26.11
C HIS A 236 -8.77 -14.77 -24.81
N ASP A 237 -7.89 -14.08 -24.10
CA ASP A 237 -7.34 -14.56 -22.82
C ASP A 237 -8.45 -14.70 -21.77
N ILE A 238 -9.40 -13.76 -21.74
CA ILE A 238 -10.55 -13.83 -20.83
C ILE A 238 -11.41 -15.06 -21.14
N HIS A 239 -11.66 -15.38 -22.41
CA HIS A 239 -12.38 -16.59 -22.79
C HIS A 239 -11.67 -17.86 -22.34
N LEU A 240 -10.34 -17.92 -22.47
CA LEU A 240 -9.55 -19.07 -21.99
C LEU A 240 -9.63 -19.24 -20.47
N LEU A 241 -9.68 -18.14 -19.73
CA LEU A 241 -9.66 -18.15 -18.25
C LEU A 241 -11.03 -18.23 -17.60
N TYR A 242 -12.11 -17.94 -18.34
CA TYR A 242 -13.47 -17.91 -17.82
C TYR A 242 -13.93 -19.22 -17.16
N PRO A 243 -13.67 -20.42 -17.72
CA PRO A 243 -14.00 -21.68 -17.04
C PRO A 243 -13.29 -21.82 -15.69
N HIS A 244 -11.99 -21.48 -15.64
CA HIS A 244 -11.19 -21.53 -14.42
C HIS A 244 -11.64 -20.53 -13.36
N ALA A 245 -12.06 -19.34 -13.79
CA ALA A 245 -12.61 -18.32 -12.90
C ALA A 245 -13.95 -18.78 -12.30
N LYS A 246 -14.76 -19.56 -13.02
CA LYS A 246 -15.99 -20.18 -12.49
C LYS A 246 -15.71 -21.30 -11.50
N GLU A 247 -14.78 -22.19 -11.83
CA GLU A 247 -14.46 -23.35 -10.99
C GLU A 247 -13.68 -22.98 -9.73
N GLN A 248 -12.64 -22.15 -9.87
CA GLN A 248 -11.69 -21.83 -8.80
C GLN A 248 -11.25 -20.35 -8.82
N SER A 249 -12.22 -19.43 -8.81
CA SER A 249 -12.01 -17.96 -8.78
C SER A 249 -10.88 -17.49 -7.84
N HIS A 250 -10.81 -18.01 -6.63
CA HIS A 250 -9.81 -17.61 -5.63
C HIS A 250 -8.39 -18.05 -6.00
N MET A 251 -8.20 -19.14 -6.75
CA MET A 251 -6.86 -19.60 -7.17
C MET A 251 -6.36 -18.96 -8.47
N LEU A 252 -7.20 -18.15 -9.13
CA LEU A 252 -6.90 -17.58 -10.44
C LEU A 252 -5.61 -16.76 -10.48
N GLY A 253 -5.20 -16.14 -9.36
CA GLY A 253 -3.95 -15.41 -9.26
C GLY A 253 -2.69 -16.24 -9.54
N PHE A 254 -2.75 -17.58 -9.54
CA PHE A 254 -1.63 -18.46 -9.92
C PHE A 254 -1.54 -18.71 -11.42
N VAL A 255 -2.59 -18.44 -12.20
CA VAL A 255 -2.59 -18.67 -13.66
C VAL A 255 -1.51 -17.85 -14.37
N ARG A 256 -1.25 -16.62 -13.92
CA ARG A 256 -0.19 -15.76 -14.49
C ARG A 256 1.22 -16.34 -14.36
N LEU A 257 1.38 -17.32 -13.48
CA LEU A 257 2.63 -18.05 -13.24
C LEU A 257 2.72 -19.31 -14.12
N MET A 258 1.66 -19.67 -14.85
CA MET A 258 1.62 -20.84 -15.73
C MET A 258 1.81 -20.44 -17.20
N HIS A 259 2.29 -21.36 -18.02
CA HIS A 259 2.40 -21.14 -19.46
C HIS A 259 1.02 -20.96 -20.12
N ARG A 260 0.86 -19.90 -20.91
CA ARG A 260 -0.40 -19.54 -21.59
C ARG A 260 -0.95 -20.66 -22.45
N ASP A 261 -0.08 -21.42 -23.13
CA ASP A 261 -0.46 -22.54 -24.01
C ASP A 261 -1.26 -23.64 -23.29
N LEU A 262 -1.16 -23.69 -21.96
CA LEU A 262 -1.84 -24.69 -21.14
C LEU A 262 -3.14 -24.20 -20.53
N TRP A 263 -3.52 -22.93 -20.70
CA TRP A 263 -4.72 -22.35 -20.08
C TRP A 263 -6.03 -23.03 -20.52
N THR A 264 -6.04 -23.72 -21.67
CA THR A 264 -7.17 -24.54 -22.15
C THR A 264 -7.35 -25.85 -21.37
N SER A 265 -6.37 -26.27 -20.57
CA SER A 265 -6.42 -27.53 -19.82
C SER A 265 -7.48 -27.44 -18.73
N HIS A 266 -8.35 -28.46 -18.61
CA HIS A 266 -9.47 -28.44 -17.67
C HIS A 266 -9.03 -28.52 -16.20
N ASP A 267 -7.86 -29.10 -15.91
CA ASP A 267 -7.35 -29.30 -14.56
C ASP A 267 -6.17 -28.38 -14.21
N LEU A 268 -6.07 -27.23 -14.89
CA LEU A 268 -4.99 -26.25 -14.76
C LEU A 268 -4.66 -25.90 -13.29
N LEU A 269 -5.69 -25.65 -12.48
CA LEU A 269 -5.57 -25.26 -11.08
C LEU A 269 -5.66 -26.46 -10.11
N ALA A 270 -5.43 -27.70 -10.55
CA ALA A 270 -5.47 -28.85 -9.67
C ALA A 270 -4.33 -28.87 -8.63
N LYS A 271 -4.64 -29.27 -7.39
CA LYS A 271 -3.69 -29.35 -6.25
C LYS A 271 -2.38 -30.09 -6.57
N ARG A 272 -2.45 -31.13 -7.41
CA ARG A 272 -1.28 -31.94 -7.80
C ARG A 272 -0.16 -31.11 -8.42
N HIS A 273 -0.51 -30.06 -9.16
CA HIS A 273 0.44 -29.19 -9.86
C HIS A 273 1.28 -28.35 -8.90
N PHE A 274 0.77 -28.08 -7.70
CA PHE A 274 1.48 -27.33 -6.65
C PHE A 274 2.47 -28.20 -5.86
N LEU A 275 2.31 -29.53 -5.91
CA LEU A 275 3.12 -30.52 -5.16
C LEU A 275 4.19 -31.20 -6.01
N LYS A 276 4.17 -31.01 -7.33
CA LYS A 276 5.07 -31.67 -8.28
C LYS A 276 5.97 -30.65 -8.96
N ALA A 277 7.19 -31.11 -9.30
CA ALA A 277 8.15 -30.31 -10.05
C ALA A 277 7.81 -30.32 -11.57
N GLU A 278 6.72 -29.68 -11.96
CA GLU A 278 6.23 -29.66 -13.34
C GLU A 278 6.71 -28.44 -14.12
N THR A 279 7.92 -28.52 -14.67
CA THR A 279 8.57 -27.42 -15.43
C THR A 279 7.88 -27.06 -16.74
N LYS A 280 7.01 -27.93 -17.27
CA LYS A 280 6.20 -27.64 -18.47
C LYS A 280 5.02 -26.74 -18.17
N LEU A 281 4.50 -26.80 -16.94
CA LEU A 281 3.33 -26.02 -16.53
C LEU A 281 3.74 -24.63 -16.03
N TRP A 282 4.68 -24.60 -15.09
CA TRP A 282 5.09 -23.38 -14.43
C TRP A 282 6.15 -22.64 -15.24
N GLN A 283 6.01 -21.31 -15.33
CA GLN A 283 7.02 -20.46 -15.94
C GLN A 283 8.30 -20.46 -15.08
N LYS A 284 9.43 -20.07 -15.69
CA LYS A 284 10.73 -20.01 -14.98
C LYS A 284 10.77 -19.04 -13.79
N LYS A 285 9.81 -18.10 -13.69
CA LYS A 285 9.76 -17.05 -12.66
C LYS A 285 9.10 -17.49 -11.34
N VAL A 286 8.63 -18.74 -11.21
CA VAL A 286 7.67 -19.20 -10.18
C VAL A 286 8.31 -19.67 -8.86
N ALA A 287 9.56 -19.30 -8.58
CA ALA A 287 10.43 -19.95 -7.58
C ALA A 287 10.85 -21.38 -7.95
N LYS A 288 11.72 -21.96 -7.13
CA LYS A 288 12.20 -23.33 -7.28
C LYS A 288 11.05 -24.31 -7.02
N LEU A 289 10.84 -25.26 -7.93
CA LEU A 289 9.74 -26.22 -7.88
C LEU A 289 10.07 -27.43 -6.99
N PRO A 290 9.06 -28.10 -6.39
CA PRO A 290 7.62 -27.78 -6.43
C PRO A 290 7.30 -26.47 -5.69
N ILE A 291 6.13 -25.88 -5.94
CA ILE A 291 5.73 -24.65 -5.25
C ILE A 291 5.65 -24.85 -3.74
N PHE A 292 5.09 -25.99 -3.31
CA PHE A 292 5.06 -26.38 -1.90
C PHE A 292 5.45 -27.85 -1.74
N ASP A 293 6.19 -28.13 -0.66
CA ASP A 293 6.70 -29.48 -0.39
C ASP A 293 5.68 -30.35 0.37
N GLU A 294 4.71 -29.74 1.05
CA GLU A 294 3.72 -30.45 1.86
C GLU A 294 2.29 -30.33 1.33
N SER A 295 1.58 -31.47 1.26
CA SER A 295 0.16 -31.55 0.91
C SER A 295 -0.73 -30.71 1.84
N ARG A 296 -0.37 -30.62 3.12
CA ARG A 296 -1.03 -29.77 4.11
C ARG A 296 -1.04 -28.31 3.69
N THR A 297 0.10 -27.80 3.23
CA THR A 297 0.25 -26.41 2.81
C THR A 297 -0.65 -26.09 1.62
N VAL A 298 -0.68 -26.97 0.62
CA VAL A 298 -1.56 -26.82 -0.55
C VAL A 298 -3.03 -26.91 -0.15
N ASN A 299 -3.39 -27.86 0.72
CA ASN A 299 -4.77 -27.95 1.22
C ASN A 299 -5.20 -26.72 2.02
N TRP A 300 -4.29 -26.10 2.77
CA TRP A 300 -4.55 -24.85 3.46
C TRP A 300 -4.75 -23.69 2.48
N LEU A 301 -3.89 -23.58 1.46
CA LEU A 301 -3.96 -22.52 0.43
C LEU A 301 -5.30 -22.55 -0.31
N PHE A 302 -5.76 -23.73 -0.72
CA PHE A 302 -7.04 -23.93 -1.42
C PHE A 302 -8.29 -23.68 -0.56
N LYS A 303 -8.13 -23.42 0.74
CA LYS A 303 -9.22 -23.01 1.64
C LYS A 303 -9.24 -21.50 1.87
N GLN A 304 -8.24 -20.76 1.38
CA GLN A 304 -8.14 -19.32 1.61
C GLN A 304 -8.94 -18.51 0.58
N LYS A 305 -9.33 -17.29 0.96
CA LYS A 305 -9.98 -16.34 0.05
C LYS A 305 -8.98 -15.74 -0.94
N ALA A 306 -9.49 -15.19 -2.05
CA ALA A 306 -8.71 -14.59 -3.14
C ALA A 306 -7.63 -13.61 -2.67
N VAL A 307 -7.96 -12.76 -1.68
CA VAL A 307 -7.02 -11.79 -1.09
C VAL A 307 -5.73 -12.44 -0.61
N VAL A 308 -5.80 -13.63 0.00
CA VAL A 308 -4.62 -14.34 0.51
C VAL A 308 -3.88 -15.04 -0.63
N THR A 309 -4.60 -15.76 -1.48
CA THR A 309 -4.01 -16.55 -2.58
C THR A 309 -3.34 -15.67 -3.63
N ASP A 310 -3.91 -14.49 -3.92
CA ASP A 310 -3.33 -13.50 -4.83
C ASP A 310 -2.06 -12.89 -4.26
N TRP A 311 -2.07 -12.55 -2.97
CA TRP A 311 -0.86 -12.05 -2.32
C TRP A 311 0.25 -13.12 -2.32
N VAL A 312 -0.10 -14.38 -2.03
CA VAL A 312 0.86 -15.49 -2.10
C VAL A 312 1.39 -15.63 -3.52
N SER A 313 0.53 -15.66 -4.54
CA SER A 313 0.98 -15.80 -5.93
C SER A 313 1.81 -14.60 -6.40
N GLN A 314 1.66 -13.40 -5.82
CA GLN A 314 2.45 -12.21 -6.17
C GLN A 314 3.86 -12.31 -5.61
N ASN A 315 4.01 -12.98 -4.47
CA ASN A 315 5.26 -13.00 -3.71
C ASN A 315 5.97 -14.37 -3.76
N ILE A 316 5.35 -15.39 -4.36
CA ILE A 316 5.83 -16.80 -4.29
C ILE A 316 7.25 -16.99 -4.83
N GLN A 317 7.73 -16.10 -5.71
CA GLN A 317 9.10 -16.07 -6.21
C GLN A 317 10.16 -16.04 -5.09
N HIS A 318 9.81 -15.50 -3.92
CA HIS A 318 10.65 -15.50 -2.74
C HIS A 318 10.39 -16.78 -1.93
N SER A 319 11.38 -17.70 -1.90
CA SER A 319 11.25 -18.98 -1.18
C SER A 319 10.92 -18.82 0.31
N SER A 320 11.19 -17.68 0.94
CA SER A 320 10.77 -17.39 2.32
C SER A 320 9.26 -17.35 2.50
N ILE A 321 8.50 -17.02 1.45
CA ILE A 321 7.03 -17.05 1.45
C ILE A 321 6.53 -18.47 1.59
N ARG A 322 7.18 -19.44 0.93
CA ARG A 322 6.84 -20.87 1.05
C ARG A 322 6.92 -21.32 2.50
N VAL A 323 8.00 -20.94 3.20
CA VAL A 323 8.20 -21.22 4.63
C VAL A 323 7.09 -20.59 5.49
N ALA A 324 6.79 -19.31 5.29
CA ALA A 324 5.77 -18.60 6.07
C ALA A 324 4.37 -19.19 5.87
N VAL A 325 4.03 -19.52 4.61
CA VAL A 325 2.76 -20.15 4.25
C VAL A 325 2.65 -21.57 4.82
N THR A 326 3.70 -22.38 4.74
CA THR A 326 3.75 -23.71 5.37
C THR A 326 3.60 -23.60 6.88
N ALA A 327 4.28 -22.65 7.54
CA ALA A 327 4.15 -22.43 8.98
C ALA A 327 2.71 -22.05 9.39
N LEU A 328 2.03 -21.19 8.63
CA LEU A 328 0.62 -20.86 8.88
C LEU A 328 -0.32 -22.04 8.62
N SER A 329 0.00 -22.93 7.69
CA SER A 329 -0.83 -24.11 7.42
C SER A 329 -0.98 -25.05 8.63
N TYR A 330 -0.07 -24.96 9.60
CA TYR A 330 -0.16 -25.68 10.87
C TYR A 330 -1.17 -25.09 11.86
N LEU A 331 -1.71 -23.91 11.57
CA LEU A 331 -2.74 -23.24 12.36
C LEU A 331 -4.12 -23.43 11.71
N ASP A 332 -5.18 -23.29 12.51
CA ASP A 332 -6.52 -23.12 11.97
C ASP A 332 -6.75 -21.63 11.71
N THR A 333 -6.83 -21.25 10.43
CA THR A 333 -6.98 -19.84 10.02
C THR A 333 -8.34 -19.53 9.42
N GLN A 334 -9.28 -20.49 9.39
CA GLN A 334 -10.56 -20.31 8.69
C GLN A 334 -11.45 -19.23 9.32
N SER A 335 -11.31 -19.02 10.63
CA SER A 335 -12.08 -18.01 11.37
C SER A 335 -11.51 -16.59 11.24
N TYR A 336 -10.26 -16.44 10.82
CA TYR A 336 -9.62 -15.12 10.76
C TYR A 336 -9.99 -14.40 9.46
N HIS A 337 -10.13 -13.07 9.58
CA HIS A 337 -10.33 -12.23 8.41
C HIS A 337 -9.13 -12.34 7.45
N PRO A 338 -9.32 -12.44 6.11
CA PRO A 338 -8.24 -12.61 5.13
C PRO A 338 -7.10 -11.59 5.27
N GLU A 339 -7.44 -10.35 5.61
CA GLU A 339 -6.47 -9.26 5.79
C GLU A 339 -5.54 -9.48 6.96
N ILE A 340 -6.01 -10.11 8.03
CA ILE A 340 -5.19 -10.48 9.19
C ILE A 340 -4.18 -11.55 8.77
N ILE A 341 -4.61 -12.50 7.92
CA ILE A 341 -3.74 -13.55 7.37
C ILE A 341 -2.65 -12.94 6.48
N VAL A 342 -3.03 -12.06 5.53
CA VAL A 342 -2.06 -11.37 4.66
C VAL A 342 -1.11 -10.51 5.48
N THR A 343 -1.61 -9.76 6.47
CA THR A 343 -0.77 -8.93 7.35
C THR A 343 0.21 -9.77 8.16
N THR A 344 -0.20 -10.95 8.61
CA THR A 344 0.69 -11.93 9.26
C THR A 344 1.75 -12.43 8.30
N LEU A 345 1.40 -12.81 7.08
CA LEU A 345 2.38 -13.23 6.07
C LEU A 345 3.38 -12.11 5.73
N LYS A 346 2.91 -10.88 5.49
CA LYS A 346 3.75 -9.70 5.25
C LYS A 346 4.73 -9.45 6.41
N TYR A 347 4.29 -9.57 7.65
CA TYR A 347 5.15 -9.36 8.82
C TYR A 347 6.30 -10.38 8.89
N PHE A 348 6.01 -11.66 8.63
CA PHE A 348 6.98 -12.75 8.77
C PHE A 348 7.79 -13.05 7.51
N GLN A 349 7.44 -12.49 6.33
CA GLN A 349 8.06 -12.85 5.05
C GLN A 349 9.60 -12.75 5.01
N HIS A 350 10.18 -11.81 5.77
CA HIS A 350 11.63 -11.57 5.79
C HIS A 350 12.37 -12.38 6.87
N VAL A 351 11.67 -12.83 7.92
CA VAL A 351 12.30 -13.53 9.06
C VAL A 351 12.05 -15.04 9.05
N ALA A 352 10.94 -15.49 8.43
CA ALA A 352 10.51 -16.88 8.47
C ALA A 352 11.60 -17.85 8.00
N ALA A 353 12.30 -17.52 6.92
CA ALA A 353 13.39 -18.33 6.39
C ALA A 353 14.55 -18.50 7.39
N ARG A 354 14.96 -17.42 8.07
CA ARG A 354 16.04 -17.47 9.06
C ARG A 354 15.65 -18.37 10.25
N LEU A 355 14.44 -18.18 10.78
CA LEU A 355 13.93 -18.95 11.91
C LEU A 355 13.74 -20.43 11.55
N PHE A 356 13.31 -20.70 10.31
CA PHE A 356 13.19 -22.05 9.77
C PHE A 356 14.55 -22.75 9.66
N ILE A 357 15.54 -22.09 9.04
CA ILE A 357 16.88 -22.66 8.86
C ILE A 357 17.51 -22.97 10.22
N GLN A 358 17.34 -22.09 11.19
CA GLN A 358 17.83 -22.30 12.56
C GLN A 358 17.21 -23.54 13.20
N SER A 359 15.88 -23.71 13.09
CA SER A 359 15.16 -24.88 13.58
C SER A 359 15.59 -26.17 12.86
N CYS A 360 15.73 -26.12 11.53
CA CYS A 360 16.26 -27.22 10.74
C CYS A 360 17.68 -27.59 11.15
N TYR A 361 18.56 -26.61 11.33
CA TYR A 361 19.95 -26.84 11.72
C TYR A 361 20.06 -27.50 13.09
N GLU A 362 19.29 -27.02 14.07
CA GLU A 362 19.22 -27.59 15.42
C GLU A 362 18.82 -29.08 15.37
N HIS A 363 17.73 -29.40 14.67
CA HIS A 363 17.25 -30.78 14.56
C HIS A 363 18.15 -31.67 13.68
N ALA A 364 18.71 -31.13 12.60
CA ALA A 364 19.60 -31.87 11.71
C ALA A 364 20.86 -32.35 12.43
N LEU A 365 21.41 -31.55 13.34
CA LEU A 365 22.54 -31.95 14.17
C LEU A 365 22.15 -32.97 15.24
N GLN A 366 21.03 -32.76 15.93
CA GLN A 366 20.58 -33.66 17.00
C GLN A 366 20.20 -35.05 16.49
N GLN A 367 19.75 -35.15 15.23
CA GLN A 367 19.17 -36.36 14.65
C GLN A 367 19.95 -36.87 13.43
N HIS A 368 21.16 -36.36 13.22
CA HIS A 368 22.06 -36.83 12.17
C HIS A 368 21.46 -36.85 10.76
N TRP A 369 20.66 -35.83 10.39
CA TRP A 369 19.95 -35.82 9.10
C TRP A 369 20.88 -35.93 7.88
N PHE A 370 22.11 -35.45 8.00
CA PHE A 370 23.10 -35.52 6.93
C PHE A 370 23.61 -36.94 6.64
N GLU A 371 23.41 -37.87 7.57
CA GLU A 371 23.85 -39.27 7.51
C GLU A 371 22.70 -40.21 7.08
N LEU A 372 21.48 -39.68 6.90
CA LEU A 372 20.34 -40.46 6.44
C LEU A 372 20.53 -40.93 5.00
N GLU A 373 20.14 -42.17 4.71
CA GLU A 373 20.27 -42.77 3.37
C GLU A 373 19.51 -41.99 2.27
N ALA A 374 18.40 -41.33 2.63
CA ALA A 374 17.64 -40.48 1.70
C ALA A 374 18.35 -39.17 1.34
N ASN A 375 19.35 -38.75 2.11
CA ASN A 375 20.09 -37.53 1.86
C ASN A 375 21.26 -37.78 0.89
N GLN A 376 20.94 -37.74 -0.40
CA GLN A 376 21.91 -37.91 -1.48
C GLN A 376 22.41 -36.57 -2.07
N HIS A 377 21.97 -35.41 -1.55
CA HIS A 377 22.17 -34.13 -2.25
C HIS A 377 22.88 -33.06 -1.45
N VAL A 378 22.84 -33.08 -0.11
CA VAL A 378 23.43 -32.01 0.70
C VAL A 378 24.33 -32.54 1.79
N VAL A 379 25.34 -31.75 2.15
CA VAL A 379 26.25 -32.04 3.26
C VAL A 379 26.59 -30.74 3.99
N LEU A 380 26.88 -30.83 5.28
CA LEU A 380 27.18 -29.65 6.09
C LEU A 380 28.60 -29.12 5.80
N LYS A 381 28.69 -27.85 5.40
CA LYS A 381 29.96 -27.14 5.20
C LYS A 381 30.80 -27.19 6.49
N ASN A 382 32.09 -27.51 6.37
CA ASN A 382 33.07 -27.72 7.45
C ASN A 382 33.11 -29.11 8.11
N ARG A 383 32.27 -30.08 7.72
CA ARG A 383 32.62 -31.49 7.91
C ARG A 383 33.63 -31.89 6.82
N ARG A 384 34.61 -32.75 7.13
CA ARG A 384 35.58 -33.25 6.14
C ARG A 384 34.80 -33.86 4.97
N GLN A 385 34.69 -33.13 3.86
CA GLN A 385 34.13 -33.66 2.63
C GLN A 385 35.24 -34.46 1.96
N ASP A 386 34.96 -35.73 1.68
CA ASP A 386 35.83 -36.51 0.83
C ASP A 386 35.83 -35.88 -0.58
N MET A 387 36.97 -35.94 -1.27
CA MET A 387 37.14 -35.32 -2.60
C MET A 387 36.13 -35.82 -3.64
N ASP A 388 35.52 -36.99 -3.40
CA ASP A 388 34.54 -37.65 -4.27
C ASP A 388 33.07 -37.37 -3.88
N ASP A 389 32.81 -36.59 -2.82
CA ASP A 389 31.45 -36.25 -2.40
C ASP A 389 30.83 -35.18 -3.31
N GLN A 390 29.98 -35.62 -4.25
CA GLN A 390 29.29 -34.75 -5.22
C GLN A 390 28.12 -33.95 -4.61
N ARG A 391 27.84 -34.09 -3.30
CA ARG A 391 26.76 -33.36 -2.62
C ARG A 391 27.07 -31.88 -2.45
N ILE A 392 26.02 -31.07 -2.45
CA ILE A 392 26.09 -29.62 -2.26
C ILE A 392 26.43 -29.31 -0.80
N ALA A 393 27.53 -28.58 -0.57
CA ALA A 393 27.89 -28.10 0.77
C ALA A 393 27.01 -26.91 1.18
N ILE A 394 26.21 -27.09 2.23
CA ILE A 394 25.29 -26.07 2.75
C ILE A 394 25.73 -25.56 4.13
N SER A 395 25.43 -24.30 4.42
CA SER A 395 25.56 -23.69 5.75
C SER A 395 24.19 -23.23 6.27
N PRO A 396 24.03 -22.95 7.58
CA PRO A 396 22.78 -22.39 8.12
C PRO A 396 22.61 -20.91 7.71
N SER A 397 22.34 -20.68 6.42
CA SER A 397 22.20 -19.36 5.80
C SER A 397 21.04 -19.36 4.80
N ILE A 398 20.36 -18.21 4.69
CA ILE A 398 19.22 -18.01 3.78
C ILE A 398 19.58 -18.26 2.31
N LEU A 399 20.87 -18.16 1.95
CA LEU A 399 21.36 -18.48 0.62
C LEU A 399 21.14 -19.95 0.22
N TYR A 400 21.00 -20.84 1.21
CA TYR A 400 20.76 -22.27 1.02
C TYR A 400 19.33 -22.68 1.39
N LEU A 401 18.39 -21.72 1.43
CA LEU A 401 17.03 -21.97 1.91
C LEU A 401 16.34 -23.10 1.14
N ASP A 402 16.49 -23.11 -0.18
CA ASP A 402 15.89 -24.13 -1.03
C ASP A 402 16.50 -25.51 -0.79
N GLU A 403 17.80 -25.59 -0.53
CA GLU A 403 18.48 -26.84 -0.17
C GLU A 403 18.03 -27.34 1.21
N TRP A 404 17.77 -26.44 2.16
CA TRP A 404 17.21 -26.78 3.47
C TRP A 404 15.75 -27.28 3.37
N LEU A 405 14.94 -26.68 2.50
CA LEU A 405 13.57 -27.14 2.22
C LEU A 405 13.57 -28.54 1.60
N GLU A 406 14.43 -28.77 0.60
CA GLU A 406 14.59 -30.09 -0.04
C GLU A 406 15.09 -31.15 0.95
N LEU A 407 16.04 -30.81 1.84
CA LEU A 407 16.49 -31.71 2.90
C LEU A 407 15.34 -32.08 3.83
N LEU A 408 14.59 -31.10 4.32
CA LEU A 408 13.45 -31.36 5.20
C LEU A 408 12.40 -32.24 4.52
N ARG A 409 12.10 -31.98 3.25
CA ARG A 409 11.15 -32.79 2.48
C ARG A 409 11.52 -34.28 2.49
N ARG A 410 12.79 -34.60 2.24
CA ARG A 410 13.30 -35.99 2.26
C ARG A 410 13.23 -36.63 3.64
N VAL A 411 13.54 -35.85 4.67
CA VAL A 411 13.40 -36.30 6.06
C VAL A 411 11.93 -36.62 6.37
N VAL A 412 11.00 -35.75 5.96
CA VAL A 412 9.55 -35.92 6.17
C VAL A 412 8.98 -37.12 5.40
N GLU A 413 9.52 -37.44 4.23
CA GLU A 413 9.13 -38.65 3.47
C GLU A 413 9.39 -39.95 4.26
N GLN A 414 10.47 -39.99 5.06
CA GLN A 414 10.78 -41.13 5.94
C GLN A 414 10.12 -41.01 7.31
N GLN A 415 10.06 -39.79 7.85
CA GLN A 415 9.67 -39.47 9.23
C GLN A 415 8.75 -38.23 9.26
N PRO A 416 7.43 -38.41 9.04
CA PRO A 416 6.48 -37.32 8.87
C PRO A 416 6.38 -36.34 10.05
N GLU A 417 6.73 -36.76 11.26
CA GLU A 417 6.68 -35.96 12.47
C GLU A 417 7.61 -34.73 12.44
N TRP A 418 8.69 -34.77 11.65
CA TRP A 418 9.69 -33.70 11.63
C TRP A 418 9.20 -32.42 10.99
N GLY A 419 8.32 -32.49 9.99
CA GLY A 419 7.75 -31.31 9.36
C GLY A 419 7.09 -30.42 10.42
N LYS A 420 6.19 -31.01 11.21
CA LYS A 420 5.55 -30.29 12.31
C LYS A 420 6.54 -29.80 13.37
N ARG A 421 7.54 -30.60 13.75
CA ARG A 421 8.51 -30.22 14.79
C ARG A 421 9.32 -28.99 14.39
N VAL A 422 9.86 -28.98 13.18
CA VAL A 422 10.63 -27.83 12.65
C VAL A 422 9.81 -26.55 12.64
N TYR A 423 8.57 -26.63 12.15
CA TYR A 423 7.69 -25.46 12.05
C TYR A 423 7.06 -25.03 13.38
N THR A 424 7.11 -25.86 14.44
CA THR A 424 6.37 -25.61 15.69
C THR A 424 6.70 -24.26 16.33
N LYS A 425 7.98 -23.90 16.45
CA LYS A 425 8.39 -22.61 17.05
C LYS A 425 7.82 -21.43 16.23
N LEU A 426 8.01 -21.47 14.91
CA LEU A 426 7.53 -20.44 13.98
C LEU A 426 6.00 -20.33 13.99
N SER A 427 5.28 -21.44 13.85
CA SER A 427 3.82 -21.48 13.88
C SER A 427 3.25 -20.91 15.20
N ARG A 428 3.87 -21.20 16.36
CA ARG A 428 3.41 -20.66 17.66
C ARG A 428 3.59 -19.15 17.76
N VAL A 429 4.68 -18.60 17.26
CA VAL A 429 4.90 -17.15 17.23
C VAL A 429 3.95 -16.47 16.25
N MET A 430 3.75 -17.04 15.05
CA MET A 430 2.76 -16.55 14.09
C MET A 430 1.33 -16.62 14.64
N GLN A 431 1.01 -17.66 15.42
CA GLN A 431 -0.26 -17.80 16.12
C GLN A 431 -0.46 -16.69 17.17
N ALA A 432 0.59 -16.39 17.95
CA ALA A 432 0.52 -15.31 18.94
C ALA A 432 0.26 -13.94 18.27
N TYR A 433 0.88 -13.71 17.11
CA TYR A 433 0.68 -12.51 16.31
C TYR A 433 -0.73 -12.42 15.72
N ILE A 434 -1.19 -13.46 15.01
CA ILE A 434 -2.51 -13.47 14.36
C ILE A 434 -3.64 -13.32 15.38
N GLN A 435 -3.53 -13.95 16.55
CA GLN A 435 -4.48 -13.80 17.65
C GLN A 435 -4.46 -12.39 18.27
N HIS A 436 -3.32 -11.71 18.23
CA HIS A 436 -3.24 -10.33 18.70
C HIS A 436 -3.93 -9.38 17.72
N LEU A 437 -3.69 -9.55 16.42
CA LEU A 437 -4.38 -8.80 15.37
C LEU A 437 -5.89 -9.08 15.37
N ASP A 438 -6.30 -10.32 15.57
CA ASP A 438 -7.72 -10.69 15.69
C ASP A 438 -8.41 -10.01 16.88
N LYS A 439 -7.73 -9.92 18.03
CA LYS A 439 -8.23 -9.13 19.19
C LYS A 439 -8.34 -7.64 18.89
N ILE A 440 -7.54 -7.09 17.97
CA ILE A 440 -7.69 -5.71 17.51
C ILE A 440 -8.88 -5.62 16.55
N ALA A 441 -9.01 -6.55 15.61
CA ALA A 441 -10.10 -6.60 14.63
C ALA A 441 -11.47 -6.71 15.30
N GLN A 442 -11.60 -7.52 16.34
CA GLN A 442 -12.84 -7.67 17.12
C GLN A 442 -13.31 -6.37 17.80
N LYS A 443 -12.45 -5.36 17.95
CA LYS A 443 -12.81 -4.03 18.48
C LYS A 443 -13.26 -3.06 17.39
N LEU A 444 -13.07 -3.42 16.13
CA LEU A 444 -13.39 -2.61 14.97
C LEU A 444 -14.69 -3.11 14.32
N PRO A 445 -15.48 -2.21 13.72
CA PRO A 445 -16.50 -2.59 12.75
C PRO A 445 -15.91 -3.46 11.63
N GLU A 446 -16.68 -4.42 11.12
CA GLU A 446 -16.24 -5.36 10.08
C GLU A 446 -15.71 -4.64 8.83
N ASP A 447 -16.41 -3.58 8.40
CA ASP A 447 -16.07 -2.75 7.24
C ASP A 447 -14.73 -2.01 7.38
N LEU A 448 -14.21 -1.88 8.61
CA LEU A 448 -12.93 -1.22 8.89
C LEU A 448 -11.75 -2.19 8.98
N VAL A 449 -12.00 -3.51 9.07
CA VAL A 449 -10.93 -4.53 9.18
C VAL A 449 -10.09 -4.59 7.90
N ILE A 450 -10.65 -4.20 6.75
CA ILE A 450 -9.92 -4.14 5.49
C ILE A 450 -8.80 -3.08 5.48
N TYR A 451 -8.83 -2.11 6.39
CA TYR A 451 -7.88 -0.99 6.45
C TYR A 451 -6.74 -1.18 7.46
N PHE A 452 -6.42 -2.44 7.81
CA PHE A 452 -5.31 -2.79 8.71
C PHE A 452 -3.94 -2.31 8.18
N SER A 453 -3.70 -2.48 6.88
CA SER A 453 -2.45 -2.03 6.23
C SER A 453 -2.50 -0.52 5.96
N GLU A 454 -1.38 0.18 6.17
CA GLU A 454 -1.29 1.63 5.91
C GLU A 454 -1.63 1.99 4.47
N ASP A 455 -1.18 1.17 3.51
CA ASP A 455 -1.49 1.31 2.09
C ASP A 455 -3.00 1.42 1.84
N LYS A 456 -3.80 0.60 2.55
CA LYS A 456 -5.25 0.56 2.38
C LYS A 456 -5.96 1.74 3.03
N GLN A 457 -5.33 2.43 3.99
CA GLN A 457 -5.88 3.65 4.57
C GLN A 457 -5.89 4.83 3.58
N GLN A 458 -5.24 4.69 2.41
CA GLN A 458 -5.31 5.67 1.33
C GLN A 458 -6.54 5.48 0.43
N HIS A 459 -7.31 4.39 0.62
CA HIS A 459 -8.50 4.09 -0.16
C HIS A 459 -9.56 5.20 -0.04
N ARG A 460 -10.24 5.51 -1.15
CA ARG A 460 -11.23 6.60 -1.24
C ARG A 460 -12.32 6.54 -0.16
N ASP A 461 -12.77 5.34 0.18
CA ASP A 461 -13.88 5.15 1.11
C ASP A 461 -13.45 5.10 2.59
N PHE A 462 -12.14 5.08 2.89
CA PHE A 462 -11.68 4.92 4.27
C PHE A 462 -12.22 6.00 5.21
N TYR A 463 -12.12 7.27 4.82
CA TYR A 463 -12.63 8.39 5.63
C TYR A 463 -14.17 8.41 5.69
N LEU A 464 -14.84 7.95 4.63
CA LEU A 464 -16.29 7.81 4.61
C LEU A 464 -16.73 6.77 5.65
N GLN A 465 -16.07 5.61 5.67
CA GLN A 465 -16.32 4.51 6.61
C GLN A 465 -16.03 4.94 8.07
N LEU A 466 -14.91 5.64 8.31
CA LEU A 466 -14.61 6.21 9.63
C LEU A 466 -15.71 7.17 10.11
N LYS A 467 -16.20 8.05 9.22
CA LYS A 467 -17.27 8.99 9.53
C LYS A 467 -18.60 8.29 9.81
N GLN A 468 -18.95 7.26 9.03
CA GLN A 468 -20.15 6.44 9.23
C GLN A 468 -20.15 5.79 10.62
N HIS A 469 -19.01 5.28 11.06
CA HIS A 469 -18.84 4.65 12.38
C HIS A 469 -18.46 5.62 13.51
N LYS A 470 -18.39 6.93 13.25
CA LYS A 470 -18.01 7.98 14.23
C LYS A 470 -16.65 7.72 14.90
N LEU A 471 -15.68 7.21 14.14
CA LEU A 471 -14.32 6.96 14.61
C LEU A 471 -13.37 8.03 14.08
N HIS A 472 -12.53 8.57 14.97
CA HIS A 472 -11.43 9.46 14.60
C HIS A 472 -10.21 8.67 14.13
N ILE A 473 -9.44 9.24 13.20
CA ILE A 473 -8.26 8.61 12.62
C ILE A 473 -7.17 8.32 13.68
N GLU A 474 -6.95 9.22 14.64
CA GLU A 474 -5.97 8.95 15.69
C GLU A 474 -6.40 7.78 16.56
N SER A 475 -7.70 7.68 16.91
CA SER A 475 -8.24 6.58 17.69
C SER A 475 -8.11 5.24 16.96
N PHE A 476 -8.34 5.21 15.65
CA PHE A 476 -8.12 4.03 14.83
C PHE A 476 -6.64 3.59 14.85
N ARG A 477 -5.72 4.53 14.60
CA ARG A 477 -4.27 4.24 14.57
C ARG A 477 -3.72 3.83 15.94
N GLN A 478 -4.26 4.39 17.03
CA GLN A 478 -3.87 4.05 18.40
C GLN A 478 -4.07 2.57 18.75
N LEU A 479 -5.02 1.88 18.11
CA LEU A 479 -5.28 0.46 18.34
C LEU A 479 -4.11 -0.46 17.99
N PHE A 480 -3.25 -0.01 17.07
CA PHE A 480 -2.12 -0.79 16.58
C PHE A 480 -0.83 -0.55 17.38
N TYR A 481 -0.79 0.42 18.29
CA TYR A 481 0.38 0.66 19.12
C TYR A 481 0.44 -0.29 20.32
N LEU A 482 1.65 -0.77 20.62
CA LEU A 482 1.95 -1.61 21.78
C LEU A 482 2.21 -0.73 22.99
N ASN A 483 1.35 -0.83 24.01
CA ASN A 483 1.38 0.01 25.20
C ASN A 483 2.62 -0.29 26.08
N ARG A 484 3.69 0.50 25.92
CA ARG A 484 4.78 0.62 26.91
C ARG A 484 5.44 2.00 26.80
N PRO A 485 4.86 3.05 27.40
CA PRO A 485 5.47 4.37 27.42
C PRO A 485 6.90 4.31 28.00
N PRO A 486 7.87 5.06 27.44
CA PRO A 486 7.73 6.03 26.34
C PRO A 486 7.85 5.43 24.93
N LEU A 487 8.01 4.11 24.81
CA LEU A 487 8.25 3.44 23.54
C LEU A 487 6.99 3.49 22.66
N ARG A 488 7.09 4.15 21.50
CA ARG A 488 6.02 4.21 20.51
C ARG A 488 6.28 3.21 19.38
N VAL A 489 5.93 1.96 19.64
CA VAL A 489 6.09 0.84 18.67
C VAL A 489 4.72 0.31 18.24
N SER A 490 4.52 0.22 16.93
CA SER A 490 3.37 -0.41 16.30
C SER A 490 3.52 -1.93 16.28
N VAL A 491 2.39 -2.66 16.25
CA VAL A 491 2.38 -4.11 16.00
C VAL A 491 2.98 -4.49 14.66
N PHE A 492 3.04 -3.57 13.70
CA PHE A 492 3.60 -3.80 12.36
C PHE A 492 5.11 -3.58 12.29
N ASP A 493 5.71 -2.95 13.30
CA ASP A 493 7.14 -2.63 13.29
C ASP A 493 7.99 -3.89 13.45
N ALA A 494 9.22 -3.83 12.90
CA ALA A 494 10.22 -4.90 12.98
C ALA A 494 10.66 -5.26 14.42
N TYR A 495 10.26 -4.47 15.41
CA TYR A 495 10.83 -4.49 16.75
C TYR A 495 10.85 -5.88 17.40
N VAL A 496 9.72 -6.60 17.38
CA VAL A 496 9.65 -7.98 17.91
C VAL A 496 10.31 -8.96 16.95
N ARG A 497 10.18 -8.72 15.63
CA ARG A 497 10.73 -9.57 14.57
C ARG A 497 12.25 -9.73 14.73
N ASP A 498 12.94 -8.64 15.05
CA ASP A 498 14.41 -8.62 15.16
C ASP A 498 14.91 -9.40 16.39
N TYR A 499 14.08 -9.53 17.43
CA TYR A 499 14.36 -10.34 18.62
C TYR A 499 14.13 -11.84 18.41
N LEU A 500 13.26 -12.25 17.47
CA LEU A 500 12.87 -13.66 17.32
C LEU A 500 14.04 -14.66 17.10
N PRO A 501 15.10 -14.34 16.33
CA PRO A 501 16.24 -15.24 16.17
C PRO A 501 16.90 -15.57 17.52
N GLU A 502 17.19 -14.56 18.34
CA GLU A 502 17.75 -14.73 19.69
C GLU A 502 16.81 -15.57 20.57
N HIS A 503 15.50 -15.30 20.50
CA HIS A 503 14.51 -16.06 21.23
C HIS A 503 14.53 -17.56 20.86
N PHE A 504 14.73 -17.89 19.59
CA PHE A 504 14.78 -19.28 19.12
C PHE A 504 16.09 -19.98 19.49
N GLU A 505 17.19 -19.22 19.62
CA GLU A 505 18.51 -19.74 20.04
C GLU A 505 18.50 -20.06 21.53
N THR A 506 17.96 -19.15 22.34
CA THR A 506 17.93 -19.26 23.79
C THR A 506 16.86 -20.22 24.31
N GLN A 507 15.70 -20.28 23.65
CA GLN A 507 14.59 -21.15 24.07
C GLN A 507 14.50 -22.44 23.26
N LYS A 508 14.69 -23.56 23.95
CA LYS A 508 14.50 -24.90 23.37
C LYS A 508 13.07 -25.11 22.85
N GLU A 509 12.06 -24.60 23.56
CA GLU A 509 10.66 -24.68 23.14
C GLU A 509 9.94 -23.35 23.36
N VAL A 510 9.15 -22.93 22.37
CA VAL A 510 8.21 -21.80 22.48
C VAL A 510 6.88 -22.34 22.99
N LEU A 511 6.37 -21.97 24.16
CA LEU A 511 5.13 -22.54 24.71
C LEU A 511 3.86 -22.21 23.88
N LYS A 512 2.82 -23.05 23.96
CA LYS A 512 1.55 -22.85 23.23
C LYS A 512 0.76 -21.60 23.67
N ASN A 513 0.95 -21.16 24.90
CA ASN A 513 0.28 -19.99 25.50
C ASN A 513 1.08 -18.70 25.33
N VAL A 514 2.14 -18.70 24.51
CA VAL A 514 2.91 -17.49 24.21
C VAL A 514 1.98 -16.43 23.61
N THR A 515 2.12 -15.19 24.07
CA THR A 515 1.32 -14.07 23.58
C THR A 515 2.21 -13.05 22.87
N TRP A 516 1.65 -12.30 21.91
CA TRP A 516 2.40 -11.25 21.25
C TRP A 516 2.89 -10.19 22.23
N LYS A 517 2.06 -9.84 23.24
CA LYS A 517 2.45 -8.91 24.30
C LYS A 517 3.64 -9.42 25.11
N SER A 518 3.67 -10.71 25.49
CA SER A 518 4.83 -11.24 26.23
C SER A 518 6.10 -11.22 25.40
N LEU A 519 6.02 -11.56 24.11
CA LEU A 519 7.16 -11.47 23.18
C LEU A 519 7.63 -10.02 23.02
N PHE A 520 6.71 -9.06 22.94
CA PHE A 520 7.06 -7.64 22.89
C PHE A 520 7.81 -7.18 24.15
N HIS A 521 7.36 -7.56 25.35
CA HIS A 521 8.06 -7.15 26.57
C HIS A 521 9.48 -7.73 26.65
N GLN A 522 9.67 -8.97 26.18
CA GLN A 522 10.99 -9.59 26.07
C GLN A 522 11.85 -8.90 25.00
N ALA A 523 11.29 -8.59 23.84
CA ALA A 523 11.99 -7.87 22.78
C ALA A 523 12.49 -6.51 23.28
N VAL A 524 11.67 -5.80 24.07
CA VAL A 524 12.11 -4.54 24.68
C VAL A 524 13.33 -4.77 25.57
N GLN A 525 13.27 -5.73 26.50
CA GLN A 525 14.41 -6.04 27.37
C GLN A 525 15.67 -6.41 26.59
N TRP A 526 15.52 -7.17 25.50
CA TRP A 526 16.62 -7.55 24.64
C TRP A 526 17.24 -6.36 23.89
N HIS A 527 16.43 -5.50 23.27
CA HIS A 527 16.91 -4.28 22.60
C HIS A 527 17.62 -3.34 23.58
N ASP A 528 17.13 -3.25 24.82
CA ASP A 528 17.78 -2.45 25.87
C ASP A 528 19.16 -3.00 26.22
N GLN A 529 19.27 -4.32 26.36
CA GLN A 529 20.53 -5.00 26.65
C GLN A 529 21.52 -4.82 25.49
N LEU A 530 21.05 -4.97 24.25
CA LEU A 530 21.86 -4.81 23.06
C LEU A 530 22.41 -3.38 22.96
N HIS A 531 21.55 -2.37 23.11
CA HIS A 531 21.96 -0.96 23.09
C HIS A 531 23.01 -0.66 24.17
N SER A 532 22.82 -1.20 25.38
CA SER A 532 23.78 -1.04 26.48
C SER A 532 25.13 -1.67 26.16
N GLN A 533 25.13 -2.89 25.57
CA GLN A 533 26.35 -3.58 25.17
C GLN A 533 27.09 -2.88 24.04
N GLU A 534 26.38 -2.36 23.04
CA GLU A 534 26.95 -1.61 21.92
C GLU A 534 27.64 -0.32 22.40
N LEU A 535 26.95 0.43 23.26
CA LEU A 535 27.50 1.66 23.85
C LEU A 535 28.74 1.36 24.70
N LEU A 536 28.70 0.32 25.53
CA LEU A 536 29.85 -0.13 26.31
C LEU A 536 31.01 -0.59 25.41
N ALA A 537 30.74 -1.31 24.33
CA ALA A 537 31.77 -1.75 23.39
C ALA A 537 32.41 -0.58 22.64
N GLU A 538 31.62 0.42 22.24
CA GLU A 538 32.13 1.64 21.61
C GLU A 538 33.05 2.42 22.54
N LEU A 539 32.64 2.59 23.80
CA LEU A 539 33.44 3.28 24.82
C LEU A 539 34.72 2.51 25.17
N LYS A 540 34.65 1.18 25.32
CA LYS A 540 35.84 0.32 25.50
C LYS A 540 36.82 0.50 24.35
N ARG A 541 36.34 0.56 23.12
CA ARG A 541 37.17 0.74 21.92
C ARG A 541 37.85 2.12 21.90
N LYS A 542 37.15 3.18 22.32
CA LYS A 542 37.68 4.55 22.33
C LYS A 542 38.66 4.81 23.48
N LEU A 543 38.36 4.30 24.68
CA LEU A 543 39.05 4.70 25.92
C LEU A 543 39.90 3.59 26.54
N GLY A 544 39.77 2.34 26.09
CA GLY A 544 40.51 1.19 26.63
C GLY A 544 40.01 0.66 27.99
N TYR A 545 39.36 1.49 28.80
CA TYR A 545 38.74 1.15 30.09
C TYR A 545 37.41 1.88 30.28
N VAL A 546 36.49 1.32 31.10
CA VAL A 546 35.13 1.87 31.34
C VAL A 546 34.84 1.95 32.84
N SER A 547 35.86 2.28 33.62
CA SER A 547 35.76 2.53 35.05
C SER A 547 36.31 3.91 35.34
N TRP A 548 35.53 4.77 35.98
CA TRP A 548 36.02 6.01 36.58
C TRP A 548 35.84 5.95 38.08
N GLN A 549 36.65 6.74 38.78
CA GLN A 549 36.41 6.98 40.20
C GLN A 549 35.34 8.06 40.32
N PRO A 550 34.26 7.82 41.09
CA PRO A 550 33.27 8.84 41.41
C PRO A 550 33.91 10.09 42.02
N ILE A 551 33.26 11.23 41.84
CA ILE A 551 33.66 12.50 42.45
C ILE A 551 33.10 12.62 43.88
N SER A 552 31.97 11.99 44.14
CA SER A 552 31.33 11.89 45.45
C SER A 552 31.97 10.85 46.35
N HIS A 553 32.13 11.24 47.62
CA HIS A 553 32.56 10.35 48.70
C HIS A 553 31.38 9.60 49.32
N GLU A 554 30.20 10.23 49.35
CA GLU A 554 28.98 9.62 49.89
C GLU A 554 28.09 9.03 48.79
N ALA A 555 27.20 8.12 49.17
CA ALA A 555 26.23 7.53 48.24
C ALA A 555 25.10 8.52 47.89
N TYR A 556 24.67 9.31 48.88
CA TYR A 556 23.57 10.27 48.74
C TYR A 556 23.89 11.55 49.50
N TYR A 557 23.55 12.69 48.92
CA TYR A 557 23.60 13.99 49.57
C TYR A 557 22.19 14.55 49.73
N PHE A 558 21.96 15.22 50.84
CA PHE A 558 20.65 15.80 51.19
C PHE A 558 20.78 17.31 51.30
N ILE A 559 20.01 18.03 50.49
CA ILE A 559 19.89 19.49 50.56
C ILE A 559 18.42 19.83 50.57
N GLU A 560 17.96 20.42 51.68
CA GLU A 560 16.55 20.72 51.91
C GLU A 560 15.67 19.47 51.71
N SER A 561 14.77 19.50 50.72
CA SER A 561 13.88 18.40 50.33
C SER A 561 14.38 17.60 49.12
N TRP A 562 15.67 17.72 48.77
CA TRP A 562 16.28 17.07 47.62
C TRP A 562 17.34 16.05 48.01
N VAL A 563 17.34 14.93 47.28
CA VAL A 563 18.32 13.85 47.38
C VAL A 563 19.11 13.79 46.08
N LEU A 564 20.43 13.84 46.18
CA LEU A 564 21.34 13.77 45.04
C LEU A 564 22.22 12.53 45.12
N GLU A 565 22.25 11.76 44.02
CA GLU A 565 23.04 10.54 43.84
C GLU A 565 23.92 10.72 42.60
N GLU A 566 25.25 10.62 42.73
CA GLU A 566 26.11 10.61 41.54
C GLU A 566 25.88 9.35 40.71
N LEU A 567 25.89 9.47 39.39
CA LEU A 567 25.81 8.33 38.47
C LEU A 567 27.21 7.72 38.31
N LYS A 568 27.51 6.74 39.17
CA LYS A 568 28.88 6.20 39.41
C LYS A 568 29.37 5.15 38.41
N ASP A 569 28.48 4.61 37.58
CA ASP A 569 28.81 3.60 36.58
C ASP A 569 27.96 3.76 35.31
N MET A 570 28.42 3.13 34.23
CA MET A 570 27.77 3.26 32.92
C MET A 570 26.37 2.65 32.90
N ASP A 571 26.15 1.55 33.60
CA ASP A 571 24.85 0.88 33.63
C ASP A 571 23.79 1.80 34.27
N ARG A 572 24.18 2.52 35.33
CA ARG A 572 23.36 3.54 35.98
C ARG A 572 23.10 4.73 35.07
N ILE A 573 24.11 5.24 34.36
CA ILE A 573 23.96 6.35 33.39
C ILE A 573 23.02 5.98 32.23
N ILE A 574 23.13 4.75 31.71
CA ILE A 574 22.26 4.24 30.64
C ILE A 574 20.83 4.07 31.17
N ALA A 575 20.67 3.48 32.35
CA ALA A 575 19.36 3.31 32.99
C ALA A 575 18.66 4.65 33.27
N GLU A 576 19.41 5.63 33.75
CA GLU A 576 18.96 7.00 33.99
C GLU A 576 18.50 7.66 32.66
N SER A 577 19.37 7.65 31.65
CA SER A 577 19.11 8.22 30.31
C SER A 577 17.87 7.65 29.66
N ARG A 578 17.63 6.36 29.88
CA ARG A 578 16.43 5.70 29.39
C ARG A 578 15.19 6.08 30.20
N ARG A 579 15.26 6.00 31.53
CA ARG A 579 14.11 6.22 32.41
C ARG A 579 13.56 7.64 32.26
N PHE A 580 14.46 8.60 32.10
CA PHE A 580 14.11 10.02 32.00
C PHE A 580 14.28 10.60 30.60
N GLN A 581 14.60 9.77 29.59
CA GLN A 581 14.66 10.16 28.17
C GLN A 581 15.57 11.36 27.89
N HIS A 582 16.78 11.32 28.41
CA HIS A 582 17.79 12.34 28.15
C HIS A 582 19.03 11.76 27.46
N CYS A 583 19.81 12.63 26.82
CA CYS A 583 20.93 12.21 25.97
C CYS A 583 22.25 11.95 26.73
N LEU A 584 22.24 11.95 28.07
CA LEU A 584 23.44 11.82 28.90
C LEU A 584 24.35 10.64 28.50
N ALA A 585 23.82 9.42 28.39
CA ALA A 585 24.59 8.23 28.03
C ALA A 585 25.23 8.32 26.64
N ALA A 586 24.56 8.95 25.68
CA ALA A 586 25.05 9.06 24.30
C ALA A 586 26.03 10.23 24.11
N SER A 587 25.78 11.36 24.78
CA SER A 587 26.48 12.62 24.53
C SER A 587 27.62 12.91 25.50
N PHE A 588 27.58 12.38 26.73
CA PHE A 588 28.51 12.75 27.79
C PHE A 588 29.28 11.57 28.42
N ALA A 589 28.96 10.33 28.07
CA ALA A 589 29.62 9.15 28.64
C ALA A 589 31.15 9.17 28.50
N GLU A 590 31.68 9.60 27.35
CA GLU A 590 33.13 9.72 27.14
C GLU A 590 33.75 10.70 28.13
N ARG A 591 33.17 11.91 28.24
CA ARG A 591 33.63 12.97 29.16
C ARG A 591 33.53 12.55 30.62
N ILE A 592 32.52 11.77 30.99
CA ILE A 592 32.37 11.23 32.34
C ILE A 592 33.49 10.23 32.64
N ILE A 593 33.79 9.32 31.71
CA ILE A 593 34.85 8.31 31.90
C ILE A 593 36.23 8.95 32.01
N VAL A 594 36.52 10.01 31.24
CA VAL A 594 37.80 10.75 31.34
C VAL A 594 37.83 11.75 32.51
N ARG A 595 36.77 11.81 33.34
CA ARG A 595 36.61 12.73 34.47
C ARG A 595 36.65 14.21 34.09
N GLU A 596 36.08 14.58 32.95
CA GLU A 596 35.84 15.98 32.56
C GLU A 596 34.39 16.42 32.85
N TYR A 597 33.54 15.46 33.20
CA TYR A 597 32.12 15.69 33.43
C TYR A 597 31.60 14.75 34.53
N ALA A 598 30.61 15.20 35.27
CA ALA A 598 29.89 14.38 36.25
C ALA A 598 28.39 14.62 36.15
N ALA A 599 27.63 13.58 36.47
CA ALA A 599 26.19 13.63 36.40
C ALA A 599 25.59 13.08 37.69
N PHE A 600 24.51 13.72 38.15
CA PHE A 600 23.82 13.40 39.38
C PHE A 600 22.32 13.23 39.11
N HIS A 601 21.73 12.17 39.68
CA HIS A 601 20.29 12.03 39.81
C HIS A 601 19.83 12.89 40.98
N MET A 602 18.90 13.80 40.73
CA MET A 602 18.31 14.68 41.74
C MET A 602 16.81 14.32 41.88
N SER A 603 16.40 13.92 43.08
CA SER A 603 15.03 13.51 43.37
C SER A 603 14.47 14.25 44.58
N HIS A 604 13.21 14.66 44.49
CA HIS A 604 12.54 15.35 45.59
C HIS A 604 11.94 14.34 46.57
N THR A 605 12.08 14.54 47.88
CA THR A 605 11.63 13.60 48.91
C THR A 605 10.11 13.40 48.93
N ASP A 606 9.35 14.50 48.78
CA ASP A 606 7.88 14.50 48.91
C ASP A 606 7.12 14.61 47.58
N ALA A 607 7.83 14.78 46.46
CA ALA A 607 7.23 14.96 45.15
C ALA A 607 7.85 13.97 44.17
N GLN A 608 7.06 13.38 43.26
CA GLN A 608 7.57 12.55 42.17
C GLN A 608 8.26 13.40 41.08
N ARG A 609 9.23 14.22 41.50
CA ARG A 609 10.05 15.07 40.65
C ARG A 609 11.46 14.52 40.63
N HIS A 610 11.92 14.24 39.41
CA HIS A 610 13.25 13.72 39.13
C HIS A 610 13.91 14.62 38.09
N LEU A 611 15.15 14.98 38.34
CA LEU A 611 15.98 15.78 37.45
C LEU A 611 17.36 15.14 37.33
N THR A 612 18.03 15.45 36.24
CA THR A 612 19.41 15.03 36.00
C THR A 612 20.29 16.28 35.94
N LEU A 613 21.18 16.42 36.90
CA LEU A 613 22.16 17.48 36.98
C LEU A 613 23.43 17.04 36.25
N GLY A 614 23.91 17.88 35.35
CA GLY A 614 25.17 17.72 34.64
C GLY A 614 26.15 18.85 35.02
N CYS A 615 27.39 18.46 35.29
CA CYS A 615 28.44 19.36 35.75
C CYS A 615 29.75 19.10 35.00
N HIS A 616 30.44 20.16 34.59
CA HIS A 616 31.84 20.07 34.17
C HIS A 616 32.75 19.86 35.37
N TYR A 617 33.78 19.03 35.24
CA TYR A 617 34.82 18.88 36.24
C TYR A 617 36.14 19.43 35.72
N ILE A 618 36.55 20.59 36.26
CA ILE A 618 37.73 21.34 35.80
C ILE A 618 38.57 21.71 37.01
N ALA A 619 39.87 21.40 36.97
CA ALA A 619 40.85 21.77 38.00
C ALA A 619 40.44 21.39 39.44
N GLY A 620 39.75 20.25 39.59
CA GLY A 620 39.31 19.76 40.90
C GLY A 620 37.98 20.33 41.39
N GLN A 621 37.26 21.10 40.57
CA GLN A 621 35.98 21.70 40.95
C GLN A 621 34.86 21.33 39.97
N LEU A 622 33.66 21.13 40.50
CA LEU A 622 32.42 20.98 39.75
C LEU A 622 31.89 22.37 39.34
N LEU A 623 31.50 22.50 38.08
CA LEU A 623 30.87 23.69 37.52
C LEU A 623 29.52 23.29 36.92
N PHE A 624 28.47 24.05 37.24
CA PHE A 624 27.14 23.82 36.70
C PHE A 624 27.16 23.90 35.17
N ASP A 625 26.58 22.91 34.49
CA ASP A 625 26.36 22.94 33.04
C ASP A 625 24.85 22.96 32.74
N GLN A 626 24.12 21.95 33.22
CA GLN A 626 22.71 21.79 32.92
C GLN A 626 21.93 21.07 34.02
N LEU A 627 20.65 21.42 34.14
CA LEU A 627 19.67 20.70 34.96
C LEU A 627 18.41 20.47 34.14
N GLU A 628 18.03 19.21 33.98
CA GLU A 628 16.94 18.81 33.09
C GLU A 628 15.93 17.91 33.78
N TYR A 629 14.65 18.21 33.55
CA TYR A 629 13.53 17.31 33.73
C TYR A 629 13.54 16.21 32.65
N PRO A 630 12.71 15.16 32.80
CA PRO A 630 12.58 14.12 31.79
C PRO A 630 12.25 14.70 30.40
N ASN A 631 12.74 14.06 29.33
CA ASN A 631 12.67 14.50 27.93
C ASN A 631 13.50 15.76 27.61
N ASN A 632 14.61 15.99 28.31
CA ASN A 632 15.50 17.16 28.16
C ASN A 632 14.77 18.51 28.37
N GLN A 633 13.68 18.54 29.16
CA GLN A 633 13.00 19.79 29.48
C GLN A 633 13.83 20.57 30.50
N LYS A 634 14.11 21.86 30.25
CA LYS A 634 14.92 22.66 31.18
C LYS A 634 14.23 22.84 32.54
N ALA A 635 15.03 22.77 33.60
CA ALA A 635 14.58 22.95 34.97
C ALA A 635 14.10 24.37 35.28
N LEU A 636 13.28 24.52 36.31
CA LEU A 636 12.85 25.84 36.78
C LEU A 636 14.03 26.54 37.49
N PRO A 637 14.08 27.89 37.49
CA PRO A 637 15.17 28.64 38.12
C PRO A 637 15.39 28.27 39.61
N ASP A 638 14.30 28.02 40.35
CA ASP A 638 14.40 27.66 41.77
C ASP A 638 15.11 26.31 41.99
N ASP A 639 14.87 25.34 41.11
CA ASP A 639 15.55 24.03 41.17
C ASP A 639 17.03 24.15 40.80
N VAL A 640 17.38 25.08 39.91
CA VAL A 640 18.77 25.38 39.54
C VAL A 640 19.54 25.94 40.73
N VAL A 641 18.94 26.83 41.52
CA VAL A 641 19.56 27.39 42.73
C VAL A 641 19.93 26.27 43.71
N VAL A 642 19.07 25.26 43.88
CA VAL A 642 19.38 24.09 44.74
C VAL A 642 20.57 23.30 44.19
N ALA A 643 20.63 23.07 42.88
CA ALA A 643 21.75 22.39 42.24
C ALA A 643 23.07 23.17 42.37
N GLU A 644 23.04 24.50 42.28
CA GLU A 644 24.21 25.35 42.49
C GLU A 644 24.69 25.32 43.96
N GLN A 645 23.77 25.33 44.93
CA GLN A 645 24.09 25.17 46.35
C GLN A 645 24.76 23.82 46.62
N PHE A 646 24.27 22.75 45.99
CA PHE A 646 24.88 21.43 46.04
C PHE A 646 26.31 21.41 45.52
N ILE A 647 26.53 22.01 44.34
CA ILE A 647 27.86 22.11 43.73
C ILE A 647 28.81 22.89 44.64
N ALA A 648 28.36 24.02 45.20
CA ALA A 648 29.15 24.82 46.12
C ALA A 648 29.54 24.06 47.39
N MET A 649 28.61 23.28 47.96
CA MET A 649 28.87 22.41 49.10
C MET A 649 29.92 21.35 48.76
N LEU A 650 29.75 20.62 47.65
CA LEU A 650 30.70 19.58 47.24
C LEU A 650 32.11 20.14 47.01
N ASN A 651 32.22 21.28 46.34
CA ASN A 651 33.50 21.94 46.07
C ASN A 651 34.23 22.44 47.33
N GLN A 652 33.51 22.68 48.44
CA GLN A 652 34.11 23.06 49.73
C GLN A 652 34.59 21.86 50.54
N THR A 653 34.03 20.68 50.27
CA THR A 653 34.34 19.41 50.98
C THR A 653 35.38 18.54 50.27
N GLN A 654 35.80 18.92 49.06
CA GLN A 654 36.91 18.31 48.30
C GLN A 654 38.23 19.01 48.66
#